data_AF-A0AAW6Q3S4-F1
#
_entry.id   AF-A0AAW6Q3S4-F1
#
_cell.length_a   1.000
_cell.length_b   1.000
_cell.length_c   1.000
_cell.angle_alpha   90.00
_cell.angle_beta   90.00
_cell.angle_gamma   90.00
#
_symmetry.space_group_name_H-M   'P 1'
#
loop_
_entity.id
_entity.type
_entity.pdbx_description
1 polymer ?
#
loop_
_entity_poly.entity_id
_entity_poly.type
_entity_poly.pdbx_seq_one_letter_code
_entity_poly.pdbx_strand_id
1 'polypeptide(L)'
;MTLQIIDRGKNKLYPDGNFWELSRKEENNCFYGVSFVSSIKFIEENLLPFYQDVELILGLSDNGNNSIGQRMQELMDKRVSWVNYVENNLESEFAKRILDGSLRLRFTKDKLIHSKVYLMENKEQNTYQCFTGSMNLTETAVSKNFEQLIWDYGSKNDDLYQLYKQMYDDIKKSSATYLDSKRLKGFLVKDNSKQTQLNVYTDSINMLSNSADTDEKVNFPSDEVKVYLNDTTKEIQNGNLGKKEAVTVNQTIKLFTELGNLRKEKTLKKATSEILNLNQIIEYQENSKKSSKKKSDVDYFPKPALIWNNEFEKLFTAPKVGEGGQVLKQVSLSDEELKEKLQLFCDIVNEYDTYKLSGEGWQTLGFLLYLYEAPFIWRVRDLYDLADKSKHREDVPIAVALIGQGKTGKSTLGRRLAAKLIGALNFMGSGEFEERNKYVNKAISDVINEYLQTSGPVSPLMIDDVRPDLTTRQYFEDMIKRNSNSITGPMPTAIFTMNKEDDSKGVVSNRHEIARRIWFLSFESSFKGNSKEGDLKVDELLNRADSDLYYLCQQLLEEYFKDISEEDAIKIQADFLYPIKKILKDLLVKYDLFQEIEKFFEKDNYDYALYRGKSDWHMLIEQVKEPDDFSFIESNGKLQAQFNKQAFNKLSDGTNKNNGSSQMGLYYNNLPRKYEISDSSKYGTSGFMNDVDNFDKWMGEPVLRKKYEDTHGITDKKEKEEENYRQAKMQAQIQMDLQKDLVKQVVDAMDERNKKKKGFFGKIFGGK
;
A
#
# COMPACT_ATOMS: atom_id res chain seq x y z
N MET A 1 -6.30 29.50 -47.92
CA MET A 1 -5.84 28.87 -46.67
C MET A 1 -5.59 27.41 -46.98
N THR A 2 -4.51 27.08 -47.69
CA THR A 2 -4.72 26.05 -48.70
C THR A 2 -3.48 25.39 -49.29
N LEU A 3 -3.54 24.06 -49.34
CA LEU A 3 -2.67 23.21 -50.11
C LEU A 3 -2.71 23.62 -51.58
N GLN A 4 -1.56 24.03 -52.10
CA GLN A 4 -1.41 24.41 -53.49
C GLN A 4 -0.95 23.21 -54.31
N ILE A 5 -1.69 22.86 -55.35
CA ILE A 5 -1.35 21.73 -56.22
C ILE A 5 -1.11 22.24 -57.64
N ILE A 6 0.09 22.05 -58.15
CA ILE A 6 0.44 22.33 -59.55
C ILE A 6 0.17 21.05 -60.35
N ASP A 7 -0.87 21.06 -61.17
CA ASP A 7 -1.09 20.05 -62.20
C ASP A 7 -0.17 20.36 -63.38
N ARG A 8 0.91 19.59 -63.50
CA ARG A 8 1.91 19.77 -64.56
C ARG A 8 1.34 19.38 -65.91
N GLY A 9 0.50 18.34 -65.97
CA GLY A 9 -0.12 17.88 -67.22
C GLY A 9 -0.96 18.96 -67.89
N LYS A 10 -1.60 19.83 -67.09
CA LYS A 10 -2.42 20.95 -67.56
C LYS A 10 -1.80 22.32 -67.37
N ASN A 11 -0.57 22.41 -66.85
CA ASN A 11 0.08 23.66 -66.44
C ASN A 11 -0.85 24.57 -65.60
N LYS A 12 -1.55 23.97 -64.64
CA LYS A 12 -2.59 24.65 -63.85
C LYS A 12 -2.27 24.61 -62.37
N LEU A 13 -2.35 25.77 -61.71
CA LEU A 13 -2.33 25.86 -60.25
C LEU A 13 -3.75 25.71 -59.68
N TYR A 14 -3.90 24.77 -58.75
CA TYR A 14 -5.03 24.68 -57.85
C TYR A 14 -4.62 25.35 -56.52
N PRO A 15 -4.99 26.62 -56.30
CA PRO A 15 -4.58 27.35 -55.09
C PRO A 15 -5.19 26.74 -53.83
N ASP A 16 -6.34 26.08 -53.98
CA ASP A 16 -7.13 25.43 -52.94
C ASP A 16 -7.35 23.94 -53.27
N GLY A 17 -6.25 23.25 -53.59
CA GLY A 17 -6.28 21.87 -54.09
C GLY A 17 -6.71 20.85 -53.04
N ASN A 18 -7.60 19.95 -53.42
CA ASN A 18 -7.97 18.79 -52.60
C ASN A 18 -7.15 17.55 -53.05
N PHE A 19 -6.10 17.23 -52.30
CA PHE A 19 -5.24 16.08 -52.58
C PHE A 19 -6.03 14.77 -52.75
N TRP A 20 -7.02 14.53 -51.90
CA TRP A 20 -7.81 13.30 -51.91
C TRP A 20 -8.76 13.21 -53.10
N GLU A 21 -9.36 14.34 -53.50
CA GLU A 21 -10.15 14.36 -54.72
C GLU A 21 -9.29 14.01 -55.94
N LEU A 22 -8.08 14.59 -56.04
CA LEU A 22 -7.22 14.41 -57.20
C LEU A 22 -6.56 13.02 -57.26
N SER A 23 -6.06 12.52 -56.13
CA SER A 23 -5.42 11.19 -56.01
C SER A 23 -6.37 10.02 -56.22
N ARG A 24 -7.69 10.27 -56.18
CA ARG A 24 -8.76 9.29 -56.39
C ARG A 24 -9.46 9.43 -57.74
N LYS A 25 -8.99 10.34 -58.62
CA LYS A 25 -9.56 10.52 -59.97
C LYS A 25 -9.31 9.32 -60.88
N GLU A 26 -8.18 8.67 -60.71
CA GLU A 26 -7.80 7.48 -61.46
C GLU A 26 -8.01 6.25 -60.58
N GLU A 27 -8.36 5.12 -61.19
CA GLU A 27 -8.63 3.85 -60.49
C GLU A 27 -7.33 3.18 -59.99
N ASN A 28 -6.46 3.91 -59.28
CA ASN A 28 -5.22 3.36 -58.72
C ASN A 28 -5.53 2.49 -57.50
N ASN A 29 -4.93 1.30 -57.43
CA ASN A 29 -5.10 0.35 -56.33
C ASN A 29 -3.85 0.17 -55.46
N CYS A 30 -2.71 0.75 -55.85
CA CYS A 30 -1.46 0.75 -55.08
C CYS A 30 -1.07 2.16 -54.67
N PHE A 31 -0.52 2.30 -53.46
CA PHE A 31 0.03 3.54 -52.91
C PHE A 31 1.43 3.30 -52.34
N TYR A 32 2.42 3.93 -52.96
CA TYR A 32 3.82 3.95 -52.54
C TYR A 32 4.15 5.35 -52.00
N GLY A 33 4.21 5.47 -50.68
CA GLY A 33 4.38 6.75 -50.01
C GLY A 33 5.74 6.91 -49.35
N VAL A 34 6.32 8.10 -49.50
CA VAL A 34 7.46 8.60 -48.71
C VAL A 34 6.98 9.83 -47.98
N SER A 35 7.04 9.81 -46.65
CA SER A 35 6.64 10.94 -45.82
C SER A 35 7.53 11.03 -44.59
N PHE A 36 7.65 12.22 -43.99
CA PHE A 36 8.41 12.33 -42.75
C PHE A 36 7.64 11.71 -41.58
N VAL A 37 6.32 11.94 -41.53
CA VAL A 37 5.47 11.50 -40.42
C VAL A 37 4.06 11.16 -40.91
N SER A 38 3.46 10.14 -40.31
CA SER A 38 2.04 9.83 -40.39
C SER A 38 1.54 9.19 -39.09
N SER A 39 0.22 9.00 -38.97
CA SER A 39 -0.43 8.37 -37.82
C SER A 39 -1.31 7.19 -38.25
N ILE A 40 -1.53 6.24 -37.33
CA ILE A 40 -2.39 5.08 -37.57
C ILE A 40 -3.77 5.52 -38.07
N LYS A 41 -4.40 6.47 -37.36
CA LYS A 41 -5.71 7.02 -37.71
C LYS A 41 -5.73 7.61 -39.13
N PHE A 42 -4.70 8.38 -39.49
CA PHE A 42 -4.64 8.99 -40.83
C PHE A 42 -4.52 7.93 -41.93
N ILE A 43 -3.69 6.91 -41.72
CA ILE A 43 -3.51 5.79 -42.66
C ILE A 43 -4.85 5.04 -42.82
N GLU A 44 -5.49 4.71 -41.69
CA GLU A 44 -6.74 3.94 -41.66
C GLU A 44 -7.93 4.67 -42.28
N GLU A 45 -8.06 5.97 -42.07
CA GLU A 45 -9.18 6.76 -42.59
C GLU A 45 -8.99 7.20 -44.04
N ASN A 46 -7.75 7.50 -44.46
CA ASN A 46 -7.50 8.17 -45.73
C ASN A 46 -6.79 7.33 -46.80
N LEU A 47 -6.07 6.26 -46.42
CA LEU A 47 -5.33 5.41 -47.36
C LEU A 47 -5.98 4.04 -47.54
N LEU A 48 -6.16 3.30 -46.46
CA LEU A 48 -6.62 1.89 -46.52
C LEU A 48 -7.97 1.67 -47.20
N PRO A 49 -8.97 2.58 -47.11
CA PRO A 49 -10.24 2.41 -47.80
C PRO A 49 -10.16 2.55 -49.32
N PHE A 50 -9.09 3.18 -49.84
CA PHE A 50 -8.99 3.57 -51.25
C PHE A 50 -7.94 2.79 -52.04
N TYR A 51 -6.93 2.25 -51.35
CA TYR A 51 -5.85 1.50 -51.98
C TYR A 51 -5.80 0.08 -51.44
N GLN A 52 -5.67 -0.90 -52.32
CA GLN A 52 -5.55 -2.32 -51.97
C GLN A 52 -4.15 -2.67 -51.46
N ASP A 53 -3.10 -2.02 -51.96
CA ASP A 53 -1.73 -2.19 -51.50
C ASP A 53 -1.12 -0.86 -51.08
N VAL A 54 -0.61 -0.79 -49.86
CA VAL A 54 0.00 0.42 -49.30
C VAL A 54 1.38 0.10 -48.74
N GLU A 55 2.41 0.78 -49.24
CA GLU A 55 3.76 0.72 -48.69
C GLU A 55 4.24 2.13 -48.35
N LEU A 56 4.48 2.37 -47.06
CA LEU A 56 4.90 3.67 -46.55
C LEU A 56 6.32 3.60 -46.00
N ILE A 57 7.15 4.53 -46.45
CA ILE A 57 8.47 4.82 -45.89
C ILE A 57 8.32 6.09 -45.07
N LEU A 58 8.48 5.95 -43.75
CA LEU A 58 8.43 7.05 -42.80
C LEU A 58 9.86 7.46 -42.41
N GLY A 59 10.11 8.77 -42.30
CA GLY A 59 11.40 9.27 -41.82
C GLY A 59 11.56 9.02 -40.33
N LEU A 60 12.78 8.70 -39.89
CA LEU A 60 13.21 8.96 -38.51
C LEU A 60 13.49 10.46 -38.37
N SER A 61 13.08 11.05 -37.25
CA SER A 61 13.25 12.48 -36.97
C SER A 61 14.73 12.91 -36.82
N ASP A 62 14.96 14.19 -37.13
CA ASP A 62 16.20 14.97 -37.38
C ASP A 62 17.58 14.40 -36.95
N ASN A 63 18.60 14.59 -37.80
CA ASN A 63 20.01 14.17 -37.60
C ASN A 63 20.86 15.23 -36.88
N GLY A 64 20.25 16.26 -36.25
CA GLY A 64 20.95 17.24 -35.41
C GLY A 64 21.52 16.66 -34.11
N ASN A 65 22.03 17.51 -33.21
CA ASN A 65 22.66 17.12 -31.93
C ASN A 65 21.79 16.21 -31.02
N ASN A 66 20.47 16.13 -31.26
CA ASN A 66 19.52 15.27 -30.52
C ASN A 66 19.02 14.03 -31.33
N SER A 67 19.69 13.68 -32.43
CA SER A 67 19.24 12.64 -33.37
C SER A 67 19.23 11.22 -32.82
N ILE A 68 20.16 10.90 -31.93
CA ILE A 68 20.24 9.57 -31.32
C ILE A 68 19.02 9.32 -30.45
N GLY A 69 18.61 10.32 -29.67
CA GLY A 69 17.41 10.24 -28.84
C GLY A 69 16.15 10.01 -29.66
N GLN A 70 15.92 10.84 -30.68
CA GLN A 70 14.73 10.72 -31.54
C GLN A 70 14.67 9.38 -32.29
N ARG A 71 15.78 8.92 -32.88
CA ARG A 71 15.87 7.61 -33.54
C ARG A 71 15.59 6.46 -32.56
N MET A 72 16.09 6.55 -31.33
CA MET A 72 15.84 5.56 -30.29
C MET A 72 14.36 5.54 -29.88
N GLN A 73 13.74 6.70 -29.69
CA GLN A 73 12.33 6.82 -29.34
C GLN A 73 11.41 6.23 -30.43
N GLU A 74 11.73 6.44 -31.71
CA GLU A 74 10.95 5.89 -32.81
C GLU A 74 11.10 4.37 -32.94
N LEU A 75 12.32 3.83 -32.77
CA LEU A 75 12.56 2.40 -32.87
C LEU A 75 12.00 1.61 -31.66
N MET A 76 12.05 2.20 -30.47
CA MET A 76 11.65 1.55 -29.22
C MET A 76 10.18 1.84 -28.91
N ASP A 77 9.82 3.11 -28.70
CA ASP A 77 8.53 3.47 -28.10
C ASP A 77 7.39 3.52 -29.13
N LYS A 78 7.61 4.15 -30.28
CA LYS A 78 6.60 4.26 -31.35
C LYS A 78 6.24 2.89 -31.92
N ARG A 79 7.20 1.96 -31.95
CA ARG A 79 6.99 0.61 -32.48
C ARG A 79 6.14 -0.23 -31.55
N VAL A 80 6.41 -0.16 -30.25
CA VAL A 80 5.57 -0.74 -29.20
C VAL A 80 4.16 -0.15 -29.25
N SER A 81 4.03 1.17 -29.40
CA SER A 81 2.71 1.81 -29.54
C SER A 81 1.89 1.27 -30.71
N TRP A 82 2.51 1.06 -31.88
CA TRP A 82 1.81 0.57 -33.07
C TRP A 82 1.43 -0.91 -32.92
N VAL A 83 2.31 -1.73 -32.33
CA VAL A 83 1.99 -3.14 -32.05
C VAL A 83 0.89 -3.26 -31.00
N ASN A 84 0.95 -2.49 -29.91
CA ASN A 84 -0.10 -2.45 -28.89
C ASN A 84 -1.45 -1.99 -29.47
N TYR A 85 -1.45 -1.03 -30.39
CA TYR A 85 -2.68 -0.64 -31.09
C TYR A 85 -3.27 -1.83 -31.85
N VAL A 86 -2.45 -2.56 -32.60
CA VAL A 86 -2.90 -3.74 -33.36
C VAL A 86 -3.40 -4.85 -32.43
N GLU A 87 -2.67 -5.16 -31.36
CA GLU A 87 -3.05 -6.17 -30.36
C GLU A 87 -4.41 -5.87 -29.73
N ASN A 88 -4.68 -4.61 -29.40
CA ASN A 88 -5.94 -4.18 -28.79
C ASN A 88 -7.08 -3.95 -29.79
N ASN A 89 -6.78 -3.87 -31.09
CA ASN A 89 -7.74 -3.57 -32.16
C ASN A 89 -7.57 -4.53 -33.33
N LEU A 90 -7.54 -5.84 -33.07
CA LEU A 90 -7.36 -6.87 -34.12
C LEU A 90 -8.41 -6.79 -35.25
N GLU A 91 -9.59 -6.25 -34.95
CA GLU A 91 -10.66 -6.06 -35.93
C GLU A 91 -10.54 -4.78 -36.77
N SER A 92 -9.62 -3.87 -36.41
CA SER A 92 -9.35 -2.65 -37.18
C SER A 92 -8.85 -2.99 -38.59
N GLU A 93 -9.16 -2.11 -39.55
CA GLU A 93 -8.69 -2.28 -40.93
C GLU A 93 -7.16 -2.19 -40.95
N PHE A 94 -6.59 -1.31 -40.13
CA PHE A 94 -5.15 -1.21 -39.97
C PHE A 94 -4.50 -2.55 -39.52
N ALA A 95 -5.04 -3.21 -38.50
CA ALA A 95 -4.54 -4.50 -38.02
C ALA A 95 -4.65 -5.60 -39.09
N LYS A 96 -5.82 -5.72 -39.72
CA LYS A 96 -6.09 -6.72 -40.78
C LYS A 96 -5.11 -6.58 -41.94
N ARG A 97 -4.91 -5.35 -42.41
CA ARG A 97 -4.07 -5.04 -43.58
C ARG A 97 -2.58 -5.24 -43.32
N ILE A 98 -2.10 -5.05 -42.08
CA ILE A 98 -0.72 -5.48 -41.75
C ILE A 98 -0.62 -7.01 -41.72
N LEU A 99 -1.60 -7.69 -41.11
CA LEU A 99 -1.59 -9.15 -40.94
C LEU A 99 -1.71 -9.92 -42.26
N ASP A 100 -2.45 -9.41 -43.23
CA ASP A 100 -2.54 -9.99 -44.59
C ASP A 100 -1.39 -9.54 -45.51
N GLY A 101 -0.63 -8.51 -45.10
CA GLY A 101 0.57 -8.01 -45.79
C GLY A 101 0.33 -6.93 -46.84
N SER A 102 -0.91 -6.48 -47.01
CA SER A 102 -1.30 -5.41 -47.93
C SER A 102 -0.93 -4.00 -47.43
N LEU A 103 -0.67 -3.82 -46.13
CA LEU A 103 -0.03 -2.64 -45.54
C LEU A 103 1.38 -2.99 -45.07
N ARG A 104 2.39 -2.26 -45.56
CA ARG A 104 3.81 -2.44 -45.20
C ARG A 104 4.43 -1.12 -44.76
N LEU A 105 5.13 -1.16 -43.62
CA LEU A 105 5.68 0.03 -42.99
C LEU A 105 7.20 -0.08 -42.87
N ARG A 106 7.90 0.93 -43.37
CA ARG A 106 9.37 1.02 -43.38
C ARG A 106 9.83 2.33 -42.75
N PHE A 107 11.03 2.32 -42.20
CA PHE A 107 11.70 3.53 -41.68
C PHE A 107 13.10 3.67 -42.24
N THR A 108 13.62 4.89 -42.34
CA THR A 108 15.01 5.12 -42.78
C THR A 108 16.03 4.47 -41.86
N LYS A 109 17.19 4.08 -42.40
CA LYS A 109 18.28 3.45 -41.63
C LYS A 109 19.19 4.48 -40.95
N ASP A 110 19.58 5.50 -41.71
CA ASP A 110 20.63 6.47 -41.34
C ASP A 110 20.44 7.85 -42.00
N LYS A 111 19.78 7.88 -43.17
CA LYS A 111 19.47 9.12 -43.91
C LYS A 111 18.18 9.78 -43.46
N LEU A 112 18.19 11.11 -43.40
CA LEU A 112 16.98 11.91 -43.27
C LEU A 112 16.18 11.93 -44.58
N ILE A 113 14.87 11.78 -44.46
CA ILE A 113 13.93 12.00 -45.56
C ILE A 113 13.23 13.34 -45.34
N HIS A 114 13.61 14.34 -46.13
CA HIS A 114 12.82 15.56 -46.28
C HIS A 114 11.90 15.52 -47.50
N SER A 115 12.10 14.58 -48.42
CA SER A 115 11.27 14.40 -49.62
C SER A 115 9.89 13.84 -49.28
N LYS A 116 8.85 14.33 -49.95
CA LYS A 116 7.51 13.73 -49.92
C LYS A 116 7.16 13.32 -51.32
N VAL A 117 6.89 12.02 -51.47
CA VAL A 117 6.67 11.37 -52.76
C VAL A 117 5.54 10.40 -52.56
N TYR A 118 4.44 10.59 -53.30
CA TYR A 118 3.28 9.73 -53.27
C TYR A 118 3.10 9.21 -54.69
N LEU A 119 3.53 7.98 -54.93
CA LEU A 119 3.40 7.31 -56.22
C LEU A 119 2.24 6.32 -56.12
N MET A 120 1.21 6.54 -56.93
CA MET A 120 0.03 5.69 -57.04
C MET A 120 0.03 4.98 -58.38
N GLU A 121 -0.35 3.72 -58.35
CA GLU A 121 -0.39 2.86 -59.51
C GLU A 121 -1.65 2.00 -59.52
N ASN A 122 -2.14 1.68 -60.71
CA ASN A 122 -3.05 0.56 -60.91
C ASN A 122 -2.22 -0.68 -61.33
N LYS A 123 -2.37 -1.83 -60.66
CA LYS A 123 -1.63 -3.06 -61.03
C LYS A 123 -2.00 -3.59 -62.42
N GLU A 124 -3.24 -3.41 -62.84
CA GLU A 124 -3.82 -4.00 -64.05
C GLU A 124 -3.79 -3.02 -65.22
N GLN A 125 -3.80 -1.71 -64.94
CA GLN A 125 -3.75 -0.66 -65.94
C GLN A 125 -2.33 -0.05 -66.05
N ASN A 126 -1.98 0.40 -67.25
CA ASN A 126 -0.70 1.04 -67.53
C ASN A 126 -0.71 2.54 -67.18
N THR A 127 -1.23 2.88 -66.00
CA THR A 127 -1.41 4.27 -65.53
C THR A 127 -0.70 4.51 -64.19
N TYR A 128 -0.28 5.75 -63.97
CA TYR A 128 0.26 6.21 -62.68
C TYR A 128 -0.24 7.61 -62.34
N GLN A 129 -0.17 7.93 -61.06
CA GLN A 129 -0.19 9.30 -60.56
C GLN A 129 0.94 9.49 -59.57
N CYS A 130 1.62 10.63 -59.62
CA CYS A 130 2.62 11.00 -58.64
C CYS A 130 2.34 12.39 -58.08
N PHE A 131 2.44 12.51 -56.76
CA PHE A 131 2.47 13.79 -56.08
C PHE A 131 3.80 13.94 -55.35
N THR A 132 4.47 15.07 -55.53
CA THR A 132 5.70 15.38 -54.81
C THR A 132 5.76 16.82 -54.33
N GLY A 133 6.34 17.06 -53.16
CA GLY A 133 6.45 18.40 -52.59
C GLY A 133 6.70 18.41 -51.09
N SER A 134 6.02 19.30 -50.37
CA SER A 134 6.27 19.54 -48.94
C SER A 134 5.27 18.82 -48.00
N MET A 135 4.07 18.50 -48.49
CA MET A 135 2.96 18.02 -47.67
C MET A 135 3.23 16.64 -47.06
N ASN A 136 3.26 16.52 -45.73
CA ASN A 136 3.27 15.23 -45.02
C ASN A 136 1.91 14.52 -45.04
N LEU A 137 1.88 13.21 -44.77
CA LEU A 137 0.66 12.42 -44.60
C LEU A 137 0.04 12.62 -43.21
N THR A 138 -0.42 13.85 -42.94
CA THR A 138 -1.11 14.23 -41.70
C THR A 138 -2.25 15.19 -41.99
N GLU A 139 -3.31 15.17 -41.16
CA GLU A 139 -4.45 16.10 -41.31
C GLU A 139 -4.01 17.57 -41.30
N THR A 140 -3.00 17.89 -40.49
CA THR A 140 -2.50 19.27 -40.36
C THR A 140 -1.83 19.72 -41.66
N ALA A 141 -1.00 18.87 -42.29
CA ALA A 141 -0.38 19.18 -43.57
C ALA A 141 -1.43 19.30 -44.69
N VAL A 142 -2.43 18.41 -44.72
CA VAL A 142 -3.45 18.41 -45.77
C VAL A 142 -4.39 19.63 -45.66
N SER A 143 -4.74 20.05 -44.45
CA SER A 143 -5.86 21.00 -44.24
C SER A 143 -5.51 22.32 -43.53
N LYS A 144 -4.37 22.40 -42.83
CA LYS A 144 -4.04 23.57 -41.97
C LYS A 144 -2.76 24.29 -42.36
N ASN A 145 -1.77 23.57 -42.88
CA ASN A 145 -0.50 24.16 -43.27
C ASN A 145 -0.56 24.76 -44.69
N PHE A 146 0.34 25.71 -44.94
CA PHE A 146 0.68 26.08 -46.30
C PHE A 146 1.66 25.05 -46.87
N GLU A 147 1.14 24.17 -47.71
CA GLU A 147 1.90 23.11 -48.38
C GLU A 147 1.79 23.24 -49.89
N GLN A 148 2.78 22.69 -50.60
CA GLN A 148 2.82 22.66 -52.06
C GLN A 148 3.07 21.24 -52.56
N LEU A 149 2.33 20.85 -53.59
CA LEU A 149 2.53 19.61 -54.33
C LEU A 149 2.56 19.88 -55.83
N ILE A 150 3.39 19.11 -56.53
CA ILE A 150 3.35 18.93 -57.97
C ILE A 150 2.64 17.62 -58.22
N TRP A 151 1.64 17.65 -59.10
CA TRP A 151 0.84 16.50 -59.50
C TRP A 151 1.13 16.14 -60.96
N ASP A 152 1.62 14.93 -61.14
CA ASP A 152 1.92 14.29 -62.42
C ASP A 152 1.08 13.02 -62.58
N TYR A 153 0.73 12.68 -63.81
CA TYR A 153 -0.02 11.48 -64.14
C TYR A 153 0.18 11.12 -65.61
N GLY A 154 0.08 9.85 -65.95
CA GLY A 154 0.35 9.36 -67.30
C GLY A 154 0.50 7.85 -67.37
N SER A 155 1.32 7.38 -68.29
CA SER A 155 1.59 5.95 -68.48
C SER A 155 2.81 5.48 -67.68
N LYS A 156 2.82 4.21 -67.22
CA LYS A 156 4.03 3.64 -66.58
C LYS A 156 5.20 3.45 -67.55
N ASN A 157 4.97 3.64 -68.85
CA ASN A 157 6.03 3.67 -69.85
C ASN A 157 6.69 5.05 -70.00
N ASP A 158 6.17 6.08 -69.33
CA ASP A 158 6.72 7.43 -69.42
C ASP A 158 8.08 7.48 -68.70
N ASP A 159 9.06 8.16 -69.30
CA ASP A 159 10.40 8.37 -68.71
C ASP A 159 10.29 8.97 -67.30
N LEU A 160 9.33 9.86 -67.11
CA LEU A 160 9.09 10.52 -65.83
C LEU A 160 8.62 9.54 -64.74
N TYR A 161 7.78 8.56 -65.09
CA TYR A 161 7.38 7.50 -64.14
C TYR A 161 8.60 6.68 -63.72
N GLN A 162 9.48 6.31 -64.66
CA GLN A 162 10.69 5.55 -64.36
C GLN A 162 11.60 6.30 -63.38
N LEU A 163 11.72 7.63 -63.54
CA LEU A 163 12.44 8.48 -62.59
C LEU A 163 11.76 8.52 -61.20
N TYR A 164 10.43 8.66 -61.14
CA TYR A 164 9.70 8.60 -59.87
C TYR A 164 9.86 7.26 -59.16
N LYS A 165 9.79 6.17 -59.93
CA LYS A 165 9.97 4.82 -59.42
C LYS A 165 11.38 4.58 -58.91
N GLN A 166 12.40 5.01 -59.67
CA GLN A 166 13.79 4.95 -59.25
C GLN A 166 14.02 5.75 -57.97
N MET A 167 13.49 6.98 -57.88
CA MET A 167 13.59 7.79 -56.67
C MET A 167 12.97 7.10 -55.46
N TYR A 168 11.78 6.50 -55.62
CA TYR A 168 11.14 5.73 -54.55
C TYR A 168 11.99 4.52 -54.13
N ASP A 169 12.47 3.74 -55.10
CA ASP A 169 13.23 2.51 -54.85
C ASP A 169 14.60 2.80 -54.20
N ASP A 170 15.26 3.91 -54.53
CA ASP A 170 16.51 4.34 -53.90
C ASP A 170 16.31 4.77 -52.44
N ILE A 171 15.20 5.46 -52.15
CA ILE A 171 14.78 5.77 -50.78
C ILE A 171 14.47 4.46 -50.03
N LYS A 172 13.79 3.51 -50.69
CA LYS A 172 13.46 2.19 -50.12
C LYS A 172 14.69 1.38 -49.75
N LYS A 173 15.74 1.37 -50.56
CA LYS A 173 17.03 0.70 -50.23
C LYS A 173 17.66 1.25 -48.95
N SER A 174 17.46 2.54 -48.70
CA SER A 174 17.94 3.25 -47.50
C SER A 174 16.99 3.13 -46.30
N SER A 175 16.04 2.19 -46.34
CA SER A 175 15.04 1.95 -45.29
C SER A 175 15.02 0.51 -44.79
N ALA A 176 14.73 0.32 -43.51
CA ALA A 176 14.53 -0.97 -42.85
C ALA A 176 13.02 -1.27 -42.70
N THR A 177 12.68 -2.56 -42.74
CA THR A 177 11.33 -3.02 -42.43
C THR A 177 11.04 -2.75 -40.96
N TYR A 178 9.94 -2.05 -40.69
CA TYR A 178 9.56 -1.69 -39.33
C TYR A 178 8.43 -2.55 -38.80
N LEU A 179 7.35 -2.69 -39.57
CA LEU A 179 6.24 -3.58 -39.24
C LEU A 179 5.68 -4.18 -40.53
N ASP A 180 5.63 -5.51 -40.56
CA ASP A 180 5.05 -6.33 -41.63
C ASP A 180 4.29 -7.53 -41.04
N SER A 181 3.59 -8.27 -41.89
CA SER A 181 2.82 -9.45 -41.50
C SER A 181 3.66 -10.47 -40.73
N LYS A 182 4.92 -10.70 -41.16
CA LYS A 182 5.79 -11.73 -40.57
C LYS A 182 6.20 -11.36 -39.15
N ARG A 183 6.71 -10.15 -38.94
CA ARG A 183 7.13 -9.64 -37.62
C ARG A 183 5.93 -9.53 -36.68
N LEU A 184 4.81 -9.00 -37.16
CA LEU A 184 3.60 -8.84 -36.35
C LEU A 184 3.05 -10.19 -35.86
N LYS A 185 2.95 -11.20 -36.75
CA LYS A 185 2.57 -12.57 -36.34
C LYS A 185 3.52 -13.17 -35.31
N GLY A 186 4.81 -12.85 -35.40
CA GLY A 186 5.81 -13.26 -34.42
C GLY A 186 5.67 -12.55 -33.06
N PHE A 187 5.09 -11.34 -33.02
CA PHE A 187 4.83 -10.62 -31.78
C PHE A 187 3.55 -11.09 -31.09
N LEU A 188 2.48 -11.35 -31.84
CA LEU A 188 1.13 -11.68 -31.34
C LEU A 188 0.95 -13.13 -30.87
N VAL A 189 1.95 -13.71 -30.20
CA VAL A 189 1.86 -15.07 -29.63
C VAL A 189 0.97 -15.02 -28.37
N LYS A 190 0.05 -15.99 -28.22
CA LYS A 190 -1.14 -16.02 -27.33
C LYS A 190 -0.96 -15.81 -25.80
N ASP A 191 0.21 -15.42 -25.30
CA ASP A 191 0.48 -15.24 -23.89
C ASP A 191 0.78 -13.79 -23.55
N ASN A 192 -0.14 -13.09 -22.88
CA ASN A 192 0.05 -11.85 -22.10
C ASN A 192 0.75 -10.65 -22.81
N SER A 193 0.11 -9.47 -22.80
CA SER A 193 0.63 -8.22 -23.42
C SER A 193 2.06 -7.84 -23.00
N LYS A 194 2.50 -8.22 -21.80
CA LYS A 194 3.90 -8.04 -21.37
C LYS A 194 4.91 -8.81 -22.23
N GLN A 195 4.55 -10.02 -22.66
CA GLN A 195 5.40 -10.83 -23.53
C GLN A 195 5.44 -10.24 -24.95
N THR A 196 4.32 -9.74 -25.45
CA THR A 196 4.24 -8.99 -26.72
C THR A 196 5.23 -7.81 -26.71
N GLN A 197 5.19 -6.97 -25.67
CA GLN A 197 6.11 -5.84 -25.52
C GLN A 197 7.58 -6.29 -25.44
N LEU A 198 7.87 -7.34 -24.67
CA LEU A 198 9.22 -7.89 -24.55
C LEU A 198 9.76 -8.40 -25.90
N ASN A 199 8.90 -9.05 -26.70
CA ASN A 199 9.25 -9.52 -28.03
C ASN A 199 9.54 -8.34 -28.98
N VAL A 200 8.73 -7.26 -28.91
CA VAL A 200 8.96 -6.05 -29.71
C VAL A 200 10.28 -5.37 -29.34
N TYR A 201 10.58 -5.18 -28.05
CA TYR A 201 11.86 -4.61 -27.62
C TYR A 201 13.05 -5.48 -28.04
N THR A 202 12.91 -6.81 -27.93
CA THR A 202 13.95 -7.74 -28.38
C THR A 202 14.23 -7.57 -29.87
N ASP A 203 13.18 -7.49 -30.70
CA ASP A 203 13.33 -7.28 -32.13
C ASP A 203 13.91 -5.90 -32.46
N SER A 204 13.46 -4.84 -31.78
CA SER A 204 14.01 -3.49 -31.93
C SER A 204 15.50 -3.42 -31.58
N ILE A 205 15.95 -4.11 -30.53
CA ILE A 205 17.37 -4.21 -30.18
C ILE A 205 18.16 -4.95 -31.26
N ASN A 206 17.59 -6.00 -31.86
CA ASN A 206 18.23 -6.74 -32.97
C ASN A 206 18.36 -5.90 -34.25
N MET A 207 17.55 -4.85 -34.40
CA MET A 207 17.65 -3.87 -35.47
C MET A 207 18.74 -2.80 -35.25
N LEU A 208 19.44 -2.79 -34.12
CA LEU A 208 20.53 -1.84 -33.86
C LEU A 208 21.84 -2.29 -34.49
N SER A 209 22.58 -1.34 -35.04
CA SER A 209 23.93 -1.54 -35.59
C SER A 209 24.80 -0.32 -35.34
N ASN A 210 26.12 -0.52 -35.14
CA ASN A 210 27.12 0.56 -35.26
C ASN A 210 27.75 0.60 -36.67
N SER A 211 27.38 -0.30 -37.59
CA SER A 211 27.88 -0.38 -38.96
C SER A 211 26.77 -0.10 -39.98
N ALA A 212 27.10 0.65 -41.04
CA ALA A 212 26.18 0.99 -42.12
C ALA A 212 25.88 -0.17 -43.08
N ASP A 213 26.69 -1.24 -43.09
CA ASP A 213 26.66 -2.29 -44.13
C ASP A 213 25.57 -3.37 -43.95
N THR A 214 24.48 -3.07 -43.26
CA THR A 214 23.45 -4.08 -42.95
C THR A 214 22.08 -3.70 -43.49
N ASP A 215 21.50 -4.59 -44.30
CA ASP A 215 20.28 -4.31 -45.08
C ASP A 215 18.99 -4.10 -44.27
N GLU A 216 18.95 -4.53 -43.00
CA GLU A 216 17.74 -4.42 -42.15
C GLU A 216 17.95 -3.67 -40.83
N LYS A 217 19.14 -3.14 -40.56
CA LYS A 217 19.45 -2.48 -39.28
C LYS A 217 19.53 -0.97 -39.41
N VAL A 218 19.16 -0.30 -38.33
CA VAL A 218 19.28 1.14 -38.14
C VAL A 218 20.68 1.42 -37.60
N ASN A 219 21.37 2.37 -38.22
CA ASN A 219 22.76 2.68 -37.87
C ASN A 219 22.81 3.75 -36.77
N PHE A 220 23.54 3.45 -35.70
CA PHE A 220 23.87 4.34 -34.59
C PHE A 220 25.40 4.45 -34.50
N PRO A 221 26.05 5.40 -35.20
CA PRO A 221 27.50 5.53 -35.20
C PRO A 221 28.05 5.74 -33.78
N SER A 222 29.11 5.03 -33.40
CA SER A 222 29.64 5.07 -32.03
C SER A 222 30.05 6.48 -31.60
N ASP A 223 30.63 7.28 -32.50
CA ASP A 223 31.03 8.65 -32.17
C ASP A 223 29.83 9.56 -31.88
N GLU A 224 28.74 9.42 -32.64
CA GLU A 224 27.49 10.17 -32.40
C GLU A 224 26.84 9.77 -31.06
N VAL A 225 26.79 8.46 -30.77
CA VAL A 225 26.25 7.96 -29.50
C VAL A 225 27.07 8.46 -28.32
N LYS A 226 28.41 8.46 -28.44
CA LYS A 226 29.31 8.94 -27.39
C LYS A 226 29.09 10.42 -27.09
N VAL A 227 28.95 11.26 -28.12
CA VAL A 227 28.64 12.69 -27.95
C VAL A 227 27.30 12.85 -27.26
N TYR A 228 26.25 12.19 -27.76
CA TYR A 228 24.91 12.23 -27.17
C TYR A 228 24.90 11.85 -25.68
N LEU A 229 25.57 10.75 -25.31
CA LEU A 229 25.66 10.32 -23.91
C LEU A 229 26.39 11.33 -23.03
N ASN A 230 27.48 11.92 -23.51
CA ASN A 230 28.24 12.91 -22.73
C ASN A 230 27.47 14.20 -22.49
N ASP A 231 26.74 14.68 -23.51
CA ASP A 231 26.00 15.93 -23.42
C ASP A 231 24.74 15.75 -22.55
N THR A 232 23.98 14.68 -22.80
CA THR A 232 22.72 14.45 -22.08
C THR A 232 22.90 13.96 -20.65
N THR A 233 23.96 13.21 -20.31
CA THR A 233 24.19 12.77 -18.92
C THR A 233 24.46 13.97 -18.01
N LYS A 234 25.15 15.01 -18.50
CA LYS A 234 25.35 16.27 -17.78
C LYS A 234 24.03 17.01 -17.55
N GLU A 235 23.14 17.02 -18.54
CA GLU A 235 21.83 17.65 -18.39
C GLU A 235 20.88 16.86 -17.47
N ILE A 236 20.99 15.52 -17.40
CA ILE A 236 20.29 14.70 -16.39
C ILE A 236 20.74 15.10 -14.98
N GLN A 237 22.04 15.23 -14.74
CA GLN A 237 22.59 15.60 -13.44
C GLN A 237 22.16 17.01 -13.01
N ASN A 238 21.95 17.91 -13.97
CA ASN A 238 21.50 19.28 -13.72
C ASN A 238 19.96 19.42 -13.66
N GLY A 239 19.20 18.34 -13.86
CA GLY A 239 17.73 18.35 -13.82
C GLY A 239 17.04 19.07 -14.98
N ASN A 240 17.74 19.28 -16.10
CA ASN A 240 17.27 20.12 -17.21
C ASN A 240 16.47 19.37 -18.29
N LEU A 241 16.47 18.04 -18.27
CA LEU A 241 15.82 17.23 -19.31
C LEU A 241 14.36 16.90 -19.00
N GLY A 242 13.53 16.88 -20.04
CA GLY A 242 12.17 16.37 -19.94
C GLY A 242 12.15 14.87 -19.63
N LYS A 243 11.08 14.38 -18.99
CA LYS A 243 10.97 12.96 -18.59
C LYS A 243 11.15 11.98 -19.75
N LYS A 244 10.60 12.28 -20.94
CA LYS A 244 10.75 11.41 -22.12
C LYS A 244 12.20 11.33 -22.58
N GLU A 245 12.89 12.46 -22.61
CA GLU A 245 14.28 12.54 -23.05
C GLU A 245 15.20 11.79 -22.08
N ALA A 246 15.01 11.96 -20.77
CA ALA A 246 15.78 11.23 -19.75
C ALA A 246 15.67 9.70 -19.90
N VAL A 247 14.52 9.21 -20.38
CA VAL A 247 14.25 7.78 -20.55
C VAL A 247 14.96 7.26 -21.78
N THR A 248 14.83 7.98 -22.89
CA THR A 248 15.57 7.68 -24.10
C THR A 248 17.08 7.69 -23.87
N VAL A 249 17.59 8.60 -23.03
CA VAL A 249 19.00 8.60 -22.59
C VAL A 249 19.33 7.34 -21.78
N ASN A 250 18.50 6.97 -20.79
CA ASN A 250 18.70 5.75 -20.00
C ASN A 250 18.63 4.47 -20.85
N GLN A 251 17.72 4.39 -21.81
CA GLN A 251 17.67 3.30 -22.80
C GLN A 251 18.99 3.24 -23.57
N THR A 252 19.50 4.39 -24.02
CA THR A 252 20.78 4.49 -24.75
C THR A 252 21.96 4.04 -23.88
N ILE A 253 22.03 4.47 -22.61
CA ILE A 253 23.08 4.05 -21.64
C ILE A 253 23.09 2.53 -21.44
N LYS A 254 21.91 1.89 -21.45
CA LYS A 254 21.79 0.43 -21.28
C LYS A 254 22.23 -0.34 -22.52
N LEU A 255 22.03 0.22 -23.70
CA LEU A 255 22.31 -0.44 -24.98
C LEU A 255 23.75 -0.23 -25.44
N PHE A 256 24.33 0.93 -25.14
CA PHE A 256 25.67 1.33 -25.59
C PHE A 256 26.64 1.46 -24.41
N THR A 257 27.93 1.37 -24.73
CA THR A 257 29.04 1.67 -23.81
C THR A 257 29.29 3.17 -23.77
N GLU A 258 30.06 3.66 -22.79
CA GLU A 258 30.49 5.06 -22.72
C GLU A 258 31.31 5.49 -23.96
N LEU A 259 31.91 4.54 -24.67
CA LEU A 259 32.60 4.76 -25.94
C LEU A 259 31.65 4.75 -27.15
N GLY A 260 30.34 4.62 -26.93
CA GLY A 260 29.30 4.61 -27.97
C GLY A 260 29.13 3.27 -28.70
N ASN A 261 29.95 2.26 -28.41
CA ASN A 261 29.82 0.93 -29.00
C ASN A 261 28.65 0.16 -28.38
N LEU A 262 27.89 -0.57 -29.19
CA LEU A 262 26.80 -1.44 -28.76
C LEU A 262 27.35 -2.52 -27.80
N ARG A 263 26.64 -2.75 -26.69
CA ARG A 263 27.05 -3.76 -25.70
C ARG A 263 26.91 -5.18 -26.26
N LYS A 264 27.66 -6.11 -25.69
CA LYS A 264 27.64 -7.53 -26.09
C LYS A 264 26.27 -8.16 -25.86
N GLU A 265 25.95 -9.17 -26.66
CA GLU A 265 24.64 -9.87 -26.69
C GLU A 265 24.11 -10.29 -25.31
N LYS A 266 24.99 -10.83 -24.44
CA LYS A 266 24.62 -11.25 -23.07
C LYS A 266 24.07 -10.10 -22.23
N THR A 267 24.60 -8.89 -22.41
CA THR A 267 24.14 -7.67 -21.71
C THR A 267 22.86 -7.12 -22.35
N LEU A 268 22.72 -7.21 -23.67
CA LEU A 268 21.52 -6.79 -24.39
C LEU A 268 20.28 -7.60 -23.99
N LYS A 269 20.40 -8.92 -23.77
CA LYS A 269 19.29 -9.75 -23.26
C LYS A 269 18.77 -9.29 -21.89
N LYS A 270 19.67 -8.79 -21.03
CA LYS A 270 19.31 -8.20 -19.73
C LYS A 270 18.74 -6.79 -19.90
N ALA A 271 19.22 -6.02 -20.88
CA ALA A 271 18.73 -4.68 -21.18
C ALA A 271 17.25 -4.69 -21.61
N THR A 272 16.77 -5.73 -22.29
CA THR A 272 15.36 -5.83 -22.72
C THR A 272 14.36 -5.76 -21.57
N SER A 273 14.51 -6.60 -20.53
CA SER A 273 13.60 -6.61 -19.38
C SER A 273 13.71 -5.32 -18.56
N GLU A 274 14.91 -4.78 -18.49
CA GLU A 274 15.21 -3.52 -17.83
C GLU A 274 14.62 -2.29 -18.55
N ILE A 275 14.62 -2.28 -19.88
CA ILE A 275 13.98 -1.23 -20.70
C ILE A 275 12.46 -1.34 -20.60
N LEU A 276 11.91 -2.56 -20.63
CA LEU A 276 10.48 -2.80 -20.39
C LEU A 276 10.03 -2.24 -19.04
N ASN A 277 10.80 -2.51 -17.97
CA ASN A 277 10.49 -1.98 -16.64
C ASN A 277 10.57 -0.45 -16.59
N LEU A 278 11.58 0.16 -17.23
CA LEU A 278 11.69 1.62 -17.33
C LEU A 278 10.47 2.22 -18.04
N ASN A 279 10.09 1.67 -19.19
CA ASN A 279 8.95 2.16 -19.98
C ASN A 279 7.60 1.93 -19.27
N GLN A 280 7.43 0.85 -18.51
CA GLN A 280 6.24 0.63 -17.67
C GLN A 280 6.10 1.66 -16.55
N ILE A 281 7.22 2.05 -15.91
CA ILE A 281 7.23 3.10 -14.89
C ILE A 281 6.73 4.44 -15.49
N ILE A 282 7.00 4.70 -16.77
CA ILE A 282 6.64 5.96 -17.43
C ILE A 282 5.25 5.91 -18.05
N GLU A 283 4.84 4.81 -18.69
CA GLU A 283 3.45 4.64 -19.14
C GLU A 283 2.49 4.80 -17.96
N TYR A 284 2.86 4.28 -16.78
CA TYR A 284 2.15 4.53 -15.53
C TYR A 284 2.15 6.02 -15.14
N GLN A 285 3.27 6.73 -15.30
CA GLN A 285 3.39 8.18 -15.04
C GLN A 285 2.76 9.10 -16.13
N GLU A 286 2.52 8.62 -17.35
CA GLU A 286 1.96 9.40 -18.47
C GLU A 286 0.47 9.13 -18.69
N ASN A 287 0.03 7.88 -18.50
CA ASN A 287 -1.40 7.53 -18.50
C ASN A 287 -2.12 8.15 -17.30
N SER A 288 -1.42 8.47 -16.20
CA SER A 288 -1.94 9.28 -15.10
C SER A 288 -2.23 10.74 -15.49
N LYS A 289 -1.73 11.23 -16.64
CA LYS A 289 -1.98 12.61 -17.12
C LYS A 289 -3.06 12.73 -18.21
N LYS A 290 -3.43 11.65 -18.91
CA LYS A 290 -4.36 11.71 -20.07
C LYS A 290 -5.82 11.34 -19.80
N SER A 291 -6.16 10.74 -18.65
CA SER A 291 -7.56 10.40 -18.32
C SER A 291 -8.20 11.42 -17.38
N SER A 292 -8.49 12.62 -17.89
CA SER A 292 -9.48 13.48 -17.24
C SER A 292 -10.87 12.83 -17.34
N LYS A 293 -11.44 12.49 -16.18
CA LYS A 293 -12.78 11.89 -15.91
C LYS A 293 -12.87 10.36 -15.80
N LYS A 294 -12.01 9.77 -14.97
CA LYS A 294 -12.32 8.71 -13.97
C LYS A 294 -11.09 8.59 -13.07
N LYS A 295 -11.24 8.72 -11.73
CA LYS A 295 -10.12 8.64 -10.76
C LYS A 295 -9.32 7.36 -11.00
N SER A 296 -8.02 7.47 -11.25
CA SER A 296 -7.08 6.34 -11.38
C SER A 296 -6.83 5.67 -10.03
N ASP A 297 -6.37 4.43 -9.98
CA ASP A 297 -5.99 3.74 -8.73
C ASP A 297 -4.79 4.46 -8.03
N VAL A 298 -4.05 5.30 -8.76
CA VAL A 298 -2.97 6.19 -8.25
C VAL A 298 -3.53 7.47 -7.59
N ASP A 299 -4.76 7.87 -7.92
CA ASP A 299 -5.49 8.92 -7.17
C ASP A 299 -6.01 8.41 -5.82
N TYR A 300 -5.87 7.11 -5.55
CA TYR A 300 -6.11 6.49 -4.26
C TYR A 300 -4.81 6.31 -3.46
N PHE A 301 -3.63 6.46 -4.07
CA PHE A 301 -2.40 6.56 -3.27
C PHE A 301 -2.50 7.83 -2.42
N PRO A 302 -2.61 7.70 -1.09
CA PRO A 302 -2.64 8.90 -0.27
C PRO A 302 -1.31 9.63 -0.42
N LYS A 303 -1.38 10.93 -0.68
CA LYS A 303 -0.18 11.77 -0.84
C LYS A 303 0.57 11.75 0.49
N PRO A 304 1.74 11.10 0.59
CA PRO A 304 2.42 10.94 1.88
C PRO A 304 2.56 12.30 2.56
N ALA A 305 2.30 12.42 3.86
CA ALA A 305 2.43 13.72 4.52
C ALA A 305 3.92 14.11 4.65
N LEU A 306 4.76 13.11 4.84
CA LEU A 306 6.19 13.21 5.13
C LEU A 306 7.00 12.32 4.21
N ILE A 307 8.12 12.88 3.76
CA ILE A 307 9.14 12.23 2.94
C ILE A 307 10.48 12.39 3.67
N TRP A 308 11.22 11.31 3.80
CA TRP A 308 12.60 11.36 4.26
C TRP A 308 13.53 11.65 3.09
N ASN A 309 14.38 12.66 3.23
CA ASN A 309 15.42 12.98 2.27
C ASN A 309 16.76 12.40 2.76
N ASN A 310 17.30 11.44 2.02
CA ASN A 310 18.57 10.79 2.33
C ASN A 310 19.80 11.69 2.18
N GLU A 311 19.75 12.72 1.32
CA GLU A 311 20.88 13.63 1.09
C GLU A 311 21.05 14.61 2.25
N PHE A 312 19.94 15.08 2.83
CA PHE A 312 19.95 16.02 3.95
C PHE A 312 19.75 15.36 5.32
N GLU A 313 19.47 14.05 5.35
CA GLU A 313 19.08 13.27 6.53
C GLU A 313 17.96 13.95 7.35
N LYS A 314 16.92 14.43 6.65
CA LYS A 314 15.84 15.24 7.24
C LYS A 314 14.47 14.90 6.69
N LEU A 315 13.45 15.23 7.48
CA LEU A 315 12.05 15.16 7.06
C LEU A 315 11.64 16.37 6.21
N PHE A 316 10.87 16.10 5.17
CA PHE A 316 10.23 17.07 4.30
C PHE A 316 8.73 16.84 4.28
N THR A 317 7.97 17.92 4.17
CA THR A 317 6.54 17.82 3.82
C THR A 317 6.40 17.50 2.34
N ALA A 318 5.50 16.59 1.98
CA ALA A 318 5.28 16.31 0.58
C ALA A 318 4.69 17.54 -0.14
N PRO A 319 5.18 17.86 -1.34
CA PRO A 319 4.76 19.05 -2.06
C PRO A 319 3.26 19.00 -2.41
N LYS A 320 2.59 20.16 -2.30
CA LYS A 320 1.36 20.39 -3.07
C LYS A 320 1.72 20.33 -4.55
N VAL A 321 0.79 19.81 -5.38
CA VAL A 321 1.01 19.66 -6.82
C VAL A 321 1.38 21.03 -7.41
N GLY A 322 2.62 21.17 -7.89
CA GLY A 322 3.15 22.41 -8.48
C GLY A 322 4.22 23.14 -7.67
N GLU A 323 4.54 22.70 -6.44
CA GLU A 323 5.61 23.28 -5.61
C GLU A 323 6.75 22.27 -5.37
N GLY A 324 7.97 22.74 -5.16
CA GLY A 324 9.07 21.90 -4.65
C GLY A 324 8.76 21.46 -3.21
N GLY A 325 9.30 20.30 -2.79
CA GLY A 325 9.14 19.84 -1.40
C GLY A 325 9.64 20.88 -0.41
N GLN A 326 8.86 21.20 0.61
CA GLN A 326 9.26 22.14 1.67
C GLN A 326 9.80 21.36 2.87
N VAL A 327 10.87 21.86 3.49
CA VAL A 327 11.38 21.35 4.77
C VAL A 327 10.22 21.24 5.77
N LEU A 328 10.25 20.22 6.64
CA LEU A 328 9.23 20.02 7.66
C LEU A 328 8.80 21.34 8.33
N LYS A 329 7.49 21.55 8.51
CA LYS A 329 6.95 22.71 9.24
C LYS A 329 7.66 22.81 10.60
N GLN A 330 8.44 23.87 10.78
CA GLN A 330 9.04 24.19 12.07
C GLN A 330 7.94 24.74 12.99
N VAL A 331 7.32 23.84 13.76
CA VAL A 331 6.38 24.16 14.82
C VAL A 331 7.14 24.62 16.06
N SER A 332 6.89 25.87 16.48
CA SER A 332 7.29 26.40 17.78
C SER A 332 6.01 26.78 18.52
N LEU A 333 5.67 26.04 19.58
CA LEU A 333 4.49 26.28 20.40
C LEU A 333 4.89 27.08 21.66
N SER A 334 4.04 28.01 22.07
CA SER A 334 4.13 28.59 23.42
C SER A 334 3.86 27.53 24.49
N ASP A 335 4.27 27.79 25.73
CA ASP A 335 4.05 26.86 26.84
C ASP A 335 2.55 26.57 27.05
N GLU A 336 1.69 27.59 26.89
CA GLU A 336 0.23 27.44 26.97
C GLU A 336 -0.32 26.56 25.84
N GLU A 337 0.08 26.83 24.60
CA GLU A 337 -0.38 26.05 23.44
C GLU A 337 0.08 24.59 23.52
N LEU A 338 1.34 24.35 23.89
CA LEU A 338 1.88 22.99 24.06
C LEU A 338 1.13 22.24 25.16
N LYS A 339 0.85 22.89 26.29
CA LYS A 339 0.04 22.29 27.35
C LYS A 339 -1.36 21.92 26.85
N GLU A 340 -2.01 22.77 26.06
CA GLU A 340 -3.33 22.48 25.48
C GLU A 340 -3.30 21.26 24.55
N LYS A 341 -2.27 21.14 23.70
CA LYS A 341 -2.14 19.99 22.79
C LYS A 341 -1.84 18.69 23.54
N LEU A 342 -1.01 18.76 24.57
CA LEU A 342 -0.74 17.61 25.45
C LEU A 342 -1.98 17.20 26.24
N GLN A 343 -2.79 18.16 26.70
CA GLN A 343 -4.08 17.85 27.33
C GLN A 343 -5.01 17.13 26.36
N LEU A 344 -5.09 17.57 25.09
CA LEU A 344 -5.88 16.85 24.09
C LEU A 344 -5.39 15.40 23.90
N PHE A 345 -4.08 15.17 23.90
CA PHE A 345 -3.52 13.81 23.85
C PHE A 345 -4.00 12.95 25.03
N CYS A 346 -3.95 13.47 26.26
CA CYS A 346 -4.48 12.79 27.45
C CYS A 346 -5.99 12.54 27.36
N ASP A 347 -6.75 13.55 26.91
CA ASP A 347 -8.20 13.47 26.80
C ASP A 347 -8.63 12.36 25.83
N ILE A 348 -7.99 12.22 24.67
CA ILE A 348 -8.32 11.14 23.72
C ILE A 348 -8.17 9.75 24.37
N VAL A 349 -7.09 9.55 25.14
CA VAL A 349 -6.83 8.28 25.84
C VAL A 349 -7.87 8.04 26.93
N ASN A 350 -8.14 9.04 27.76
CA ASN A 350 -9.06 8.94 28.89
C ASN A 350 -10.52 8.79 28.46
N GLU A 351 -10.93 9.40 27.35
CA GLU A 351 -12.29 9.29 26.81
C GLU A 351 -12.58 7.86 26.33
N TYR A 352 -11.62 7.21 25.68
CA TYR A 352 -11.72 5.80 25.27
C TYR A 352 -11.67 4.82 26.45
N ASP A 353 -11.15 5.23 27.61
CA ASP A 353 -11.17 4.45 28.86
C ASP A 353 -12.48 4.62 29.63
N THR A 354 -12.96 5.87 29.72
CA THR A 354 -14.05 6.26 30.61
C THR A 354 -15.42 5.97 30.01
N TYR A 355 -15.63 6.37 28.76
CA TYR A 355 -16.93 6.36 28.12
C TYR A 355 -17.23 5.09 27.34
N LYS A 356 -16.41 4.04 27.46
CA LYS A 356 -16.70 2.71 26.93
C LYS A 356 -17.18 1.76 28.03
N LEU A 357 -18.02 0.79 27.68
CA LEU A 357 -18.52 -0.24 28.62
C LEU A 357 -17.36 -0.94 29.35
N SER A 358 -16.32 -1.30 28.61
CA SER A 358 -14.99 -1.66 29.10
C SER A 358 -13.99 -0.63 28.59
N GLY A 359 -13.09 -0.15 29.47
CA GLY A 359 -12.13 0.88 29.11
C GLY A 359 -11.05 0.38 28.16
N GLU A 360 -10.77 1.16 27.11
CA GLU A 360 -9.81 0.80 26.05
C GLU A 360 -8.70 1.86 25.90
N GLY A 361 -8.38 2.59 26.99
CA GLY A 361 -7.35 3.62 26.99
C GLY A 361 -5.94 3.10 26.65
N TRP A 362 -5.61 1.87 27.04
CA TRP A 362 -4.30 1.27 26.75
C TRP A 362 -4.10 1.02 25.25
N GLN A 363 -5.12 0.50 24.56
CA GLN A 363 -5.11 0.31 23.10
C GLN A 363 -5.05 1.65 22.38
N THR A 364 -5.81 2.65 22.86
CA THR A 364 -5.81 4.01 22.30
C THR A 364 -4.43 4.66 22.43
N LEU A 365 -3.80 4.58 23.60
CA LEU A 365 -2.44 5.08 23.79
C LEU A 365 -1.45 4.37 22.86
N GLY A 366 -1.50 3.03 22.78
CA GLY A 366 -0.64 2.27 21.88
C GLY A 366 -0.77 2.71 20.41
N PHE A 367 -2.00 2.93 19.95
CA PHE A 367 -2.26 3.45 18.61
C PHE A 367 -1.65 4.85 18.40
N LEU A 368 -1.84 5.78 19.34
CA LEU A 368 -1.33 7.16 19.22
C LEU A 368 0.20 7.19 19.21
N LEU A 369 0.85 6.39 20.07
CA LEU A 369 2.30 6.27 20.11
C LEU A 369 2.84 5.76 18.77
N TYR A 370 2.27 4.67 18.23
CA TYR A 370 2.67 4.16 16.91
C TYR A 370 2.42 5.18 15.80
N LEU A 371 1.28 5.86 15.82
CA LEU A 371 0.95 6.88 14.83
C LEU A 371 2.00 8.00 14.78
N TYR A 372 2.50 8.41 15.95
CA TYR A 372 3.50 9.47 16.09
C TYR A 372 4.90 8.99 15.74
N GLU A 373 5.23 7.73 16.01
CA GLU A 373 6.54 7.13 15.69
C GLU A 373 6.63 6.55 14.27
N ALA A 374 5.51 6.34 13.58
CA ALA A 374 5.42 5.71 12.27
C ALA A 374 6.50 6.19 11.26
N PRO A 375 6.81 7.49 11.13
CA PRO A 375 7.86 7.97 10.22
C PRO A 375 9.29 7.54 10.55
N PHE A 376 9.52 7.06 11.77
CA PHE A 376 10.82 6.66 12.30
C PHE A 376 10.90 5.15 12.64
N ILE A 377 9.83 4.38 12.43
CA ILE A 377 9.83 2.92 12.65
C ILE A 377 10.97 2.23 11.89
N TRP A 378 11.36 2.73 10.72
CA TRP A 378 12.49 2.20 9.98
C TRP A 378 13.84 2.38 10.70
N ARG A 379 14.04 3.49 11.43
CA ARG A 379 15.24 3.71 12.28
C ARG A 379 15.27 2.71 13.44
N VAL A 380 14.13 2.50 14.10
CA VAL A 380 13.98 1.50 15.15
C VAL A 380 14.32 0.11 14.63
N ARG A 381 13.82 -0.24 13.43
CA ARG A 381 14.11 -1.50 12.74
C ARG A 381 15.59 -1.67 12.41
N ASP A 382 16.25 -0.61 11.94
CA ASP A 382 17.69 -0.63 11.67
C ASP A 382 18.51 -0.89 12.95
N LEU A 383 18.07 -0.37 14.11
CA LEU A 383 18.72 -0.67 15.40
C LEU A 383 18.52 -2.13 15.85
N TYR A 384 17.39 -2.74 15.53
CA TYR A 384 17.16 -4.16 15.79
C TYR A 384 18.04 -5.07 14.93
N ASP A 385 18.38 -4.65 13.70
CA ASP A 385 19.34 -5.38 12.86
C ASP A 385 20.78 -5.34 13.41
N LEU A 386 21.11 -4.29 14.18
CA LEU A 386 22.40 -4.13 14.84
C LEU A 386 22.46 -4.80 16.22
N ALA A 387 21.32 -5.28 16.74
CA ALA A 387 21.21 -5.95 18.02
C ALA A 387 21.77 -7.38 17.99
N ASP A 388 21.99 -7.97 19.17
CA ASP A 388 22.38 -9.37 19.28
C ASP A 388 21.37 -10.32 18.61
N LYS A 389 21.82 -11.54 18.28
CA LYS A 389 21.06 -12.57 17.53
C LYS A 389 19.69 -12.97 18.10
N SER A 390 19.32 -12.48 19.29
CA SER A 390 18.04 -12.77 19.96
C SER A 390 16.89 -11.85 19.52
N LYS A 391 17.18 -10.74 18.84
CA LYS A 391 16.20 -9.77 18.33
C LYS A 391 16.32 -9.67 16.82
N HIS A 392 15.19 -9.54 16.14
CA HIS A 392 15.17 -9.46 14.68
C HIS A 392 14.37 -8.24 14.23
N ARG A 393 14.74 -7.64 13.08
CA ARG A 393 13.98 -6.55 12.44
C ARG A 393 12.48 -6.82 12.35
N GLU A 394 12.12 -8.08 12.10
CA GLU A 394 10.73 -8.52 11.97
C GLU A 394 9.92 -8.47 13.28
N ASP A 395 10.56 -8.25 14.44
CA ASP A 395 9.92 -8.03 15.74
C ASP A 395 9.34 -6.62 15.89
N VAL A 396 9.71 -5.69 15.02
CA VAL A 396 9.14 -4.34 14.99
C VAL A 396 8.05 -4.30 13.92
N PRO A 397 6.78 -4.13 14.28
CA PRO A 397 5.67 -4.18 13.33
C PRO A 397 5.78 -3.08 12.25
N ILE A 398 5.49 -3.43 11.00
CA ILE A 398 5.40 -2.47 9.88
C ILE A 398 3.95 -2.06 9.60
N ALA A 399 3.00 -2.67 10.31
CA ALA A 399 1.59 -2.33 10.21
C ALA A 399 0.87 -2.42 11.55
N VAL A 400 -0.21 -1.64 11.72
CA VAL A 400 -1.14 -1.71 12.84
C VAL A 400 -2.54 -2.05 12.33
N ALA A 401 -3.22 -2.96 13.00
CA ALA A 401 -4.60 -3.35 12.72
C ALA A 401 -5.50 -3.02 13.92
N LEU A 402 -6.43 -2.08 13.77
CA LEU A 402 -7.49 -1.83 14.76
C LEU A 402 -8.65 -2.79 14.48
N ILE A 403 -8.86 -3.76 15.36
CA ILE A 403 -9.83 -4.85 15.16
C ILE A 403 -10.99 -4.75 16.16
N GLY A 404 -12.19 -5.19 15.76
CA GLY A 404 -13.33 -5.36 16.66
C GLY A 404 -14.68 -5.07 16.01
N GLN A 405 -15.79 -5.21 16.73
CA GLN A 405 -17.13 -5.09 16.16
C GLN A 405 -17.51 -3.67 15.71
N GLY A 406 -18.51 -3.53 14.83
CA GLY A 406 -19.01 -2.21 14.43
C GLY A 406 -19.40 -1.32 15.62
N LYS A 407 -19.26 0.01 15.48
CA LYS A 407 -19.56 1.03 16.52
C LYS A 407 -18.64 1.07 17.74
N THR A 408 -17.51 0.37 17.74
CA THR A 408 -16.50 0.46 18.81
C THR A 408 -15.56 1.66 18.70
N GLY A 409 -15.76 2.56 17.73
CA GLY A 409 -14.96 3.78 17.57
C GLY A 409 -13.64 3.63 16.82
N LYS A 410 -13.38 2.48 16.19
CA LYS A 410 -12.15 2.20 15.42
C LYS A 410 -11.94 3.17 14.26
N SER A 411 -12.96 3.38 13.41
CA SER A 411 -12.89 4.33 12.28
C SER A 411 -12.85 5.78 12.76
N THR A 412 -13.45 6.10 13.92
CA THR A 412 -13.29 7.43 14.52
C THR A 412 -11.83 7.68 14.90
N LEU A 413 -11.19 6.75 15.61
CA LEU A 413 -9.80 6.86 16.04
C LEU A 413 -8.82 6.75 14.86
N GLY A 414 -8.88 5.64 14.14
CA GLY A 414 -7.97 5.24 13.07
C GLY A 414 -8.18 5.96 11.74
N ARG A 415 -9.25 6.74 11.58
CA ARG A 415 -9.47 7.59 10.40
C ARG A 415 -9.71 9.05 10.76
N ARG A 416 -10.80 9.39 11.46
CA ARG A 416 -11.21 10.80 11.66
C ARG A 416 -10.22 11.58 12.53
N LEU A 417 -9.87 11.05 13.71
CA LEU A 417 -8.93 11.69 14.63
C LEU A 417 -7.50 11.62 14.09
N ALA A 418 -7.04 10.43 13.67
CA ALA A 418 -5.71 10.26 13.09
C ALA A 418 -5.43 11.27 11.96
N ALA A 419 -6.39 11.50 11.05
CA ALA A 419 -6.24 12.46 9.96
C ALA A 419 -5.93 13.88 10.43
N LYS A 420 -6.66 14.35 11.45
CA LYS A 420 -6.44 15.67 12.03
C LYS A 420 -5.13 15.74 12.79
N LEU A 421 -4.81 14.71 13.56
CA LEU A 421 -3.61 14.62 14.39
C LEU A 421 -2.32 14.62 13.57
N ILE A 422 -2.31 14.08 12.35
CA ILE A 422 -1.11 14.10 11.48
C ILE A 422 -1.20 15.15 10.38
N GLY A 423 -2.31 15.88 10.28
CA GLY A 423 -2.54 16.89 9.25
C GLY A 423 -2.59 16.32 7.83
N ALA A 424 -3.01 15.06 7.67
CA ALA A 424 -3.02 14.36 6.39
C ALA A 424 -4.43 13.95 5.97
N LEU A 425 -4.71 13.98 4.67
CA LEU A 425 -5.97 13.48 4.08
C LEU A 425 -5.81 12.06 3.50
N ASN A 426 -4.89 11.30 4.10
CA ASN A 426 -4.29 10.09 3.55
C ASN A 426 -5.09 8.81 3.84
N PHE A 427 -6.40 8.86 3.65
CA PHE A 427 -7.32 7.80 4.10
C PHE A 427 -8.14 7.27 2.95
N MET A 428 -8.10 5.96 2.77
CA MET A 428 -8.97 5.23 1.85
C MET A 428 -10.00 4.41 2.63
N GLY A 429 -11.25 4.37 2.17
CA GLY A 429 -12.19 3.34 2.59
C GLY A 429 -12.07 2.07 1.74
N SER A 430 -12.29 0.89 2.33
CA SER A 430 -12.35 -0.37 1.58
C SER A 430 -13.41 -0.38 0.48
N GLY A 431 -14.52 0.33 0.69
CA GLY A 431 -15.59 0.55 -0.30
C GLY A 431 -15.09 1.10 -1.64
N GLU A 432 -14.02 1.90 -1.60
CA GLU A 432 -13.38 2.45 -2.80
C GLU A 432 -12.73 1.37 -3.68
N PHE A 433 -12.38 0.22 -3.09
CA PHE A 433 -11.85 -0.96 -3.79
C PHE A 433 -12.97 -1.93 -4.23
N GLU A 434 -14.09 -1.97 -3.49
CA GLU A 434 -15.22 -2.86 -3.77
C GLU A 434 -15.97 -2.48 -5.06
N GLU A 435 -16.06 -1.19 -5.37
CA GLU A 435 -16.72 -0.67 -6.58
C GLU A 435 -16.00 -1.08 -7.88
N ARG A 436 -14.77 -1.61 -7.80
CA ARG A 436 -13.86 -1.74 -8.95
C ARG A 436 -13.24 -3.12 -9.12
N ASN A 437 -13.05 -3.89 -8.05
CA ASN A 437 -12.37 -5.17 -8.13
C ASN A 437 -13.17 -6.28 -7.42
N LYS A 438 -13.48 -7.35 -8.17
CA LYS A 438 -14.11 -8.55 -7.61
C LYS A 438 -13.25 -9.21 -6.50
N TYR A 439 -11.94 -8.95 -6.52
CA TYR A 439 -10.94 -9.47 -5.58
C TYR A 439 -10.37 -8.37 -4.68
N VAL A 440 -11.25 -7.70 -3.92
CA VAL A 440 -10.94 -6.56 -3.02
C VAL A 440 -9.71 -6.78 -2.14
N ASN A 441 -9.58 -7.92 -1.46
CA ASN A 441 -8.43 -8.20 -0.59
C ASN A 441 -7.09 -8.25 -1.33
N LYS A 442 -7.11 -8.71 -2.59
CA LYS A 442 -5.91 -8.70 -3.43
C LYS A 442 -5.55 -7.27 -3.80
N ALA A 443 -6.53 -6.45 -4.19
CA ALA A 443 -6.32 -5.04 -4.49
C ALA A 443 -5.76 -4.26 -3.28
N ILE A 444 -6.33 -4.47 -2.09
CA ILE A 444 -5.83 -3.85 -0.84
C ILE A 444 -4.40 -4.30 -0.55
N SER A 445 -4.09 -5.59 -0.74
CA SER A 445 -2.73 -6.11 -0.54
C SER A 445 -1.74 -5.49 -1.53
N ASP A 446 -2.11 -5.42 -2.82
CA ASP A 446 -1.26 -4.85 -3.85
C ASP A 446 -0.96 -3.36 -3.56
N VAL A 447 -1.96 -2.59 -3.11
CA VAL A 447 -1.75 -1.17 -2.71
C VAL A 447 -0.87 -1.04 -1.46
N ILE A 448 -1.09 -1.86 -0.43
CA ILE A 448 -0.20 -1.87 0.75
C ILE A 448 1.22 -2.23 0.32
N ASN A 449 1.40 -3.24 -0.54
CA ASN A 449 2.70 -3.67 -1.03
C ASN A 449 3.43 -2.55 -1.78
N GLU A 450 2.75 -1.93 -2.75
CA GLU A 450 3.31 -0.85 -3.56
C GLU A 450 3.68 0.36 -2.69
N TYR A 451 2.84 0.72 -1.71
CA TYR A 451 3.14 1.83 -0.80
C TYR A 451 4.36 1.55 0.08
N LEU A 452 4.43 0.37 0.72
CA LEU A 452 5.57 -0.03 1.55
C LEU A 452 6.89 -0.05 0.77
N GLN A 453 6.84 -0.34 -0.54
CA GLN A 453 8.02 -0.38 -1.42
C GLN A 453 8.36 0.98 -2.04
N THR A 454 7.58 2.02 -1.76
CA THR A 454 7.85 3.37 -2.29
C THR A 454 9.03 3.98 -1.55
N SER A 455 10.10 4.30 -2.28
CA SER A 455 11.28 4.98 -1.73
C SER A 455 10.98 6.45 -1.42
N GLY A 456 11.25 6.88 -0.19
CA GLY A 456 11.15 8.28 0.25
C GLY A 456 10.03 8.55 1.26
N PRO A 457 8.76 8.21 0.98
CA PRO A 457 7.67 8.36 1.94
C PRO A 457 7.93 7.61 3.24
N VAL A 458 7.60 8.24 4.36
CA VAL A 458 7.69 7.61 5.68
C VAL A 458 6.38 7.70 6.47
N SER A 459 5.41 8.49 6.00
CA SER A 459 4.08 8.52 6.62
C SER A 459 3.34 7.18 6.52
N PRO A 460 2.47 6.86 7.48
CA PRO A 460 1.63 5.67 7.40
C PRO A 460 0.56 5.79 6.30
N LEU A 461 0.35 4.69 5.57
CA LEU A 461 -0.83 4.44 4.73
C LEU A 461 -2.02 4.06 5.62
N MET A 462 -3.17 4.74 5.50
CA MET A 462 -4.33 4.42 6.32
C MET A 462 -5.52 3.91 5.49
N ILE A 463 -6.00 2.70 5.78
CA ILE A 463 -7.13 2.07 5.10
C ILE A 463 -8.22 1.66 6.10
N ASP A 464 -9.40 2.25 5.94
CA ASP A 464 -10.55 2.00 6.82
C ASP A 464 -11.43 0.88 6.27
N ASP A 465 -11.96 0.06 7.18
CA ASP A 465 -12.94 -1.00 6.97
C ASP A 465 -12.47 -2.13 6.04
N VAL A 466 -11.18 -2.53 6.14
CA VAL A 466 -10.68 -3.65 5.32
C VAL A 466 -11.34 -4.96 5.71
N ARG A 467 -11.49 -5.86 4.74
CA ARG A 467 -12.28 -7.08 4.97
C ARG A 467 -11.69 -7.91 6.10
N PRO A 468 -12.54 -8.49 6.95
CA PRO A 468 -12.09 -9.21 8.13
C PRO A 468 -11.07 -10.31 7.85
N ASP A 469 -11.17 -10.99 6.71
CA ASP A 469 -10.35 -12.13 6.33
C ASP A 469 -9.00 -11.78 5.69
N LEU A 470 -8.68 -10.50 5.48
CA LEU A 470 -7.47 -10.05 4.78
C LEU A 470 -6.19 -10.71 5.32
N THR A 471 -6.01 -10.69 6.64
CA THR A 471 -4.79 -11.18 7.30
C THR A 471 -4.62 -12.69 7.25
N THR A 472 -5.68 -13.43 6.91
CA THR A 472 -5.65 -14.91 6.77
C THR A 472 -5.28 -15.36 5.36
N ARG A 473 -5.20 -14.44 4.40
CA ARG A 473 -4.91 -14.74 3.00
C ARG A 473 -3.42 -14.98 2.78
N GLN A 474 -3.08 -16.09 2.12
CA GLN A 474 -1.69 -16.48 1.88
C GLN A 474 -0.87 -15.40 1.16
N TYR A 475 -1.45 -14.75 0.15
CA TYR A 475 -0.74 -13.68 -0.58
C TYR A 475 -0.41 -12.47 0.30
N PHE A 476 -1.29 -12.13 1.26
CA PHE A 476 -1.06 -11.03 2.19
C PHE A 476 0.00 -11.42 3.22
N GLU A 477 -0.04 -12.66 3.71
CA GLU A 477 1.00 -13.21 4.58
C GLU A 477 2.38 -13.20 3.90
N ASP A 478 2.46 -13.70 2.67
CA ASP A 478 3.72 -13.74 1.91
C ASP A 478 4.24 -12.32 1.61
N MET A 479 3.34 -11.38 1.33
CA MET A 479 3.65 -9.96 1.14
C MET A 479 4.23 -9.31 2.40
N ILE A 480 3.55 -9.39 3.54
CA ILE A 480 4.02 -8.81 4.80
C ILE A 480 5.33 -9.46 5.25
N LYS A 481 5.48 -10.78 5.10
CA LYS A 481 6.73 -11.49 5.40
C LYS A 481 7.89 -10.95 4.58
N ARG A 482 7.71 -10.88 3.26
CA ARG A 482 8.73 -10.36 2.34
C ARG A 482 9.11 -8.93 2.69
N ASN A 483 8.14 -8.02 2.81
CA ASN A 483 8.41 -6.61 3.07
C ASN A 483 9.07 -6.37 4.44
N SER A 484 8.65 -7.09 5.48
CA SER A 484 9.26 -7.00 6.81
C SER A 484 10.70 -7.55 6.84
N ASN A 485 11.07 -8.44 5.92
CA ASN A 485 12.41 -9.00 5.87
C ASN A 485 13.35 -8.23 4.92
N SER A 486 12.83 -7.70 3.81
CA SER A 486 13.66 -7.19 2.71
C SER A 486 13.85 -5.68 2.69
N ILE A 487 12.95 -4.91 3.29
CA ILE A 487 12.98 -3.44 3.19
C ILE A 487 13.91 -2.88 4.27
N THR A 488 14.93 -2.15 3.82
CA THR A 488 15.95 -1.46 4.63
C THR A 488 15.96 0.03 4.31
N GLY A 489 16.33 0.86 5.29
CA GLY A 489 16.27 2.31 5.15
C GLY A 489 14.83 2.88 5.20
N PRO A 490 14.65 4.16 4.82
CA PRO A 490 13.38 4.87 4.97
C PRO A 490 12.24 4.18 4.25
N MET A 491 11.21 3.81 5.02
CA MET A 491 10.01 3.16 4.51
C MET A 491 8.77 3.67 5.25
N PRO A 492 7.60 3.68 4.58
CA PRO A 492 6.35 3.96 5.26
C PRO A 492 5.84 2.73 6.02
N THR A 493 4.82 2.93 6.85
CA THR A 493 4.08 1.87 7.54
C THR A 493 2.63 1.82 7.06
N ALA A 494 1.86 0.83 7.52
CA ALA A 494 0.43 0.74 7.24
C ALA A 494 -0.42 0.74 8.51
N ILE A 495 -1.60 1.35 8.46
CA ILE A 495 -2.60 1.35 9.51
C ILE A 495 -3.92 0.96 8.86
N PHE A 496 -4.63 -0.01 9.40
CA PHE A 496 -5.94 -0.35 8.89
C PHE A 496 -6.93 -0.76 9.97
N THR A 497 -8.21 -0.52 9.72
CA THR A 497 -9.29 -0.95 10.62
C THR A 497 -10.00 -2.17 10.03
N MET A 498 -10.37 -3.12 10.88
CA MET A 498 -11.03 -4.37 10.48
C MET A 498 -12.20 -4.65 11.41
N ASN A 499 -13.32 -5.07 10.83
CA ASN A 499 -14.39 -5.65 11.62
C ASN A 499 -14.06 -7.10 11.98
N LYS A 500 -14.51 -7.53 13.16
CA LYS A 500 -14.46 -8.94 13.58
C LYS A 500 -15.83 -9.55 13.30
N GLU A 501 -15.93 -10.48 12.35
CA GLU A 501 -17.14 -11.31 12.17
C GLU A 501 -17.18 -12.42 13.23
N ASP A 502 -18.38 -12.87 13.62
CA ASP A 502 -18.64 -13.85 14.68
C ASP A 502 -17.61 -15.00 14.71
N ASP A 503 -17.10 -15.30 15.91
CA ASP A 503 -15.91 -16.09 16.26
C ASP A 503 -15.80 -17.51 15.63
N SER A 504 -16.84 -17.97 14.93
CA SER A 504 -16.92 -19.26 14.24
C SER A 504 -15.97 -19.46 13.06
N LYS A 505 -15.35 -18.40 12.51
CA LYS A 505 -14.48 -18.48 11.31
C LYS A 505 -13.14 -17.74 11.43
N GLY A 506 -12.43 -17.85 12.56
CA GLY A 506 -10.98 -17.58 12.64
C GLY A 506 -10.47 -16.41 11.77
N VAL A 507 -11.07 -15.24 11.95
CA VAL A 507 -11.09 -14.19 10.92
C VAL A 507 -9.81 -13.34 10.90
N VAL A 508 -9.12 -13.22 12.05
CA VAL A 508 -7.81 -12.58 12.18
C VAL A 508 -6.72 -13.65 12.33
N SER A 509 -5.64 -13.51 11.58
CA SER A 509 -4.52 -14.46 11.63
C SER A 509 -3.75 -14.37 12.96
N ASN A 510 -3.77 -15.46 13.72
CA ASN A 510 -2.96 -15.64 14.94
C ASN A 510 -1.60 -16.31 14.67
N ARG A 511 -1.18 -16.42 13.40
CA ARG A 511 0.12 -17.03 13.10
C ARG A 511 1.22 -16.13 13.65
N HIS A 512 2.15 -16.72 14.39
CA HIS A 512 3.28 -16.02 15.00
C HIS A 512 4.05 -15.16 13.98
N GLU A 513 4.16 -15.64 12.74
CA GLU A 513 4.84 -14.93 11.67
C GLU A 513 4.10 -13.66 11.20
N ILE A 514 2.78 -13.59 11.36
CA ILE A 514 1.97 -12.40 11.09
C ILE A 514 1.93 -11.49 12.31
N ALA A 515 1.73 -12.05 13.51
CA ALA A 515 1.60 -11.31 14.76
C ALA A 515 2.87 -10.52 15.14
N ARG A 516 4.07 -10.95 14.71
CA ARG A 516 5.31 -10.18 14.88
C ARG A 516 5.42 -8.97 13.93
N ARG A 517 4.75 -9.02 12.78
CA ARG A 517 4.88 -8.04 11.70
C ARG A 517 3.71 -7.04 11.64
N ILE A 518 2.59 -7.39 12.25
CA ILE A 518 1.38 -6.58 12.34
C ILE A 518 0.97 -6.48 13.81
N TRP A 519 0.87 -5.26 14.32
CA TRP A 519 0.44 -5.02 15.68
C TRP A 519 -1.08 -4.90 15.75
N PHE A 520 -1.72 -5.85 16.41
CA PHE A 520 -3.18 -5.89 16.55
C PHE A 520 -3.62 -5.14 17.81
N LEU A 521 -4.57 -4.22 17.67
CA LEU A 521 -5.19 -3.48 18.76
C LEU A 521 -6.69 -3.78 18.78
N SER A 522 -7.17 -4.46 19.82
CA SER A 522 -8.57 -4.91 19.92
C SER A 522 -9.45 -3.85 20.59
N PHE A 523 -10.52 -3.46 19.90
CA PHE A 523 -11.56 -2.54 20.36
C PHE A 523 -12.92 -3.26 20.30
N GLU A 524 -13.30 -3.91 21.39
CA GLU A 524 -14.49 -4.75 21.52
C GLU A 524 -15.64 -4.01 22.22
N SER A 525 -15.35 -2.94 22.96
CA SER A 525 -16.36 -2.22 23.73
C SER A 525 -17.04 -1.12 22.92
N SER A 526 -18.37 -1.05 23.06
CA SER A 526 -19.17 0.10 22.61
C SER A 526 -19.09 1.27 23.60
N PHE A 527 -19.42 2.47 23.14
CA PHE A 527 -19.57 3.66 23.99
C PHE A 527 -20.82 3.56 24.89
N LYS A 528 -20.72 4.08 26.12
CA LYS A 528 -21.76 4.15 27.15
C LYS A 528 -22.81 5.21 26.79
N GLY A 529 -24.08 4.94 27.06
CA GLY A 529 -25.18 5.91 27.00
C GLY A 529 -25.98 5.95 25.68
N ASN A 530 -27.02 6.80 25.63
CA ASN A 530 -27.73 7.12 24.40
C ASN A 530 -26.73 7.78 23.43
N SER A 531 -26.70 7.35 22.17
CA SER A 531 -25.67 7.71 21.16
C SER A 531 -25.24 9.18 21.14
N LYS A 532 -26.14 10.11 21.48
CA LYS A 532 -25.90 11.56 21.50
C LYS A 532 -24.75 12.03 22.41
N GLU A 533 -24.57 11.50 23.63
CA GLU A 533 -23.51 12.01 24.54
C GLU A 533 -22.11 11.57 24.08
N GLY A 534 -21.96 10.33 23.65
CA GLY A 534 -20.70 9.83 23.07
C GLY A 534 -20.35 10.52 21.75
N ASP A 535 -21.34 10.78 20.88
CA ASP A 535 -21.14 11.50 19.63
C ASP A 535 -20.68 12.96 19.89
N LEU A 536 -21.26 13.65 20.87
CA LEU A 536 -20.86 15.00 21.26
C LEU A 536 -19.41 15.06 21.76
N LYS A 537 -18.97 14.08 22.55
CA LYS A 537 -17.60 14.01 23.07
C LYS A 537 -16.58 13.71 21.97
N VAL A 538 -16.91 12.82 21.05
CA VAL A 538 -16.09 12.57 19.86
C VAL A 538 -15.97 13.83 19.00
N ASP A 539 -17.07 14.57 18.80
CA ASP A 539 -17.04 15.81 18.04
C ASP A 539 -16.24 16.92 18.75
N GLU A 540 -16.26 16.97 20.09
CA GLU A 540 -15.40 17.86 20.89
C GLU A 540 -13.91 17.57 20.65
N LEU A 541 -13.49 16.30 20.74
CA LEU A 541 -12.12 15.88 20.46
C LEU A 541 -11.72 16.22 19.02
N LEU A 542 -12.62 15.98 18.05
CA LEU A 542 -12.36 16.29 16.65
C LEU A 542 -12.23 17.78 16.39
N ASN A 543 -12.97 18.64 17.10
CA ASN A 543 -12.88 20.08 16.93
C ASN A 543 -11.57 20.65 17.47
N ARG A 544 -11.02 20.04 18.53
CA ARG A 544 -9.73 20.41 19.13
C ARG A 544 -8.52 19.83 18.39
N ALA A 545 -8.69 18.72 17.66
CA ALA A 545 -7.59 18.02 16.99
C ALA A 545 -6.94 18.81 15.85
N ASP A 546 -5.60 18.89 15.93
CA ASP A 546 -4.71 19.45 14.92
C ASP A 546 -3.39 18.66 14.85
N SER A 547 -2.49 19.10 13.98
CA SER A 547 -1.23 18.42 13.67
C SER A 547 0.00 18.94 14.42
N ASP A 548 -0.14 19.96 15.27
CA ASP A 548 1.03 20.70 15.75
C ASP A 548 1.86 19.88 16.74
N LEU A 549 1.22 19.16 17.67
CA LEU A 549 1.94 18.24 18.57
C LEU A 549 2.63 17.11 17.80
N TYR A 550 2.00 16.58 16.75
CA TYR A 550 2.60 15.56 15.90
C TYR A 550 3.87 16.07 15.22
N TYR A 551 3.83 17.25 14.60
CA TYR A 551 4.99 17.85 13.94
C TYR A 551 6.10 18.21 14.92
N LEU A 552 5.77 18.68 16.14
CA LEU A 552 6.75 18.87 17.20
C LEU A 552 7.42 17.54 17.58
N CYS A 553 6.64 16.47 17.74
CA CYS A 553 7.20 15.13 18.01
C CYS A 553 8.11 14.65 16.86
N GLN A 554 7.78 14.94 15.61
CA GLN A 554 8.64 14.59 14.48
C GLN A 554 10.01 15.29 14.54
N GLN A 555 10.05 16.55 14.95
CA GLN A 555 11.31 17.29 15.13
C GLN A 555 12.13 16.70 16.28
N LEU A 556 11.50 16.42 17.41
CA LEU A 556 12.16 15.84 18.58
C LEU A 556 12.66 14.41 18.29
N LEU A 557 11.92 13.62 17.53
CA LEU A 557 12.36 12.29 17.06
C LEU A 557 13.54 12.43 16.07
N GLU A 558 13.52 13.39 15.15
CA GLU A 558 14.65 13.65 14.25
C GLU A 558 15.92 13.98 15.05
N GLU A 559 15.81 14.78 16.11
CA GLU A 559 16.93 15.08 17.01
C GLU A 559 17.36 13.85 17.83
N TYR A 560 16.41 13.10 18.37
CA TYR A 560 16.66 11.89 19.14
C TYR A 560 17.45 10.83 18.34
N PHE A 561 17.10 10.61 17.07
CA PHE A 561 17.76 9.61 16.22
C PHE A 561 19.10 10.08 15.61
N LYS A 562 19.55 11.33 15.85
CA LYS A 562 20.88 11.78 15.41
C LYS A 562 22.01 11.19 16.25
N ASP A 563 21.79 11.01 17.55
CA ASP A 563 22.78 10.49 18.48
C ASP A 563 22.10 9.65 19.56
N ILE A 564 22.15 8.32 19.40
CA ILE A 564 21.49 7.37 20.28
C ILE A 564 22.53 6.79 21.24
N SER A 565 22.31 6.99 22.53
CA SER A 565 23.15 6.38 23.57
C SER A 565 22.97 4.85 23.60
N GLU A 566 23.99 4.12 24.06
CA GLU A 566 23.91 2.66 24.25
C GLU A 566 22.76 2.25 25.19
N GLU A 567 22.50 3.06 26.23
CA GLU A 567 21.39 2.84 27.15
C GLU A 567 20.03 2.95 26.46
N ASP A 568 19.85 3.99 25.65
CA ASP A 568 18.62 4.17 24.87
C ASP A 568 18.46 3.06 23.83
N ALA A 569 19.54 2.61 23.18
CA ALA A 569 19.50 1.48 22.24
C ALA A 569 18.98 0.18 22.91
N ILE A 570 19.42 -0.11 24.14
CA ILE A 570 18.91 -1.25 24.92
C ILE A 570 17.41 -1.11 25.22
N LYS A 571 16.97 0.10 25.60
CA LYS A 571 15.55 0.37 25.88
C LYS A 571 14.69 0.26 24.62
N ILE A 572 15.19 0.70 23.47
CA ILE A 572 14.53 0.54 22.16
C ILE A 572 14.36 -0.95 21.82
N GLN A 573 15.39 -1.78 22.06
CA GLN A 573 15.30 -3.23 21.81
C GLN A 573 14.31 -3.96 22.74
N ALA A 574 14.05 -3.39 23.92
CA ALA A 574 13.05 -3.89 24.85
C ALA A 574 11.63 -3.40 24.49
N ASP A 575 11.50 -2.16 24.04
CA ASP A 575 10.26 -1.51 23.69
C ASP A 575 10.45 -0.66 22.42
N PHE A 576 9.91 -1.14 21.29
CA PHE A 576 10.04 -0.45 20.01
C PHE A 576 9.31 0.91 19.96
N LEU A 577 8.48 1.23 20.97
CA LEU A 577 7.84 2.54 21.14
C LEU A 577 8.55 3.43 22.17
N TYR A 578 9.69 2.99 22.69
CA TYR A 578 10.45 3.74 23.69
C TYR A 578 10.78 5.19 23.25
N PRO A 579 11.23 5.46 22.02
CA PRO A 579 11.60 6.81 21.58
C PRO A 579 10.48 7.82 21.76
N ILE A 580 9.28 7.53 21.23
CA ILE A 580 8.14 8.44 21.35
C ILE A 580 7.59 8.48 22.78
N LYS A 581 7.63 7.36 23.51
CA LYS A 581 7.24 7.33 24.93
C LYS A 581 8.11 8.25 25.76
N LYS A 582 9.43 8.25 25.55
CA LYS A 582 10.38 9.13 26.24
C LYS A 582 10.06 10.59 25.98
N ILE A 583 9.96 10.98 24.70
CA ILE A 583 9.65 12.35 24.28
C ILE A 583 8.33 12.83 24.90
N LEU A 584 7.24 12.07 24.74
CA LEU A 584 5.94 12.47 25.28
C LEU A 584 5.92 12.47 26.80
N LYS A 585 6.59 11.51 27.47
CA LYS A 585 6.69 11.50 28.93
C LYS A 585 7.38 12.75 29.44
N ASP A 586 8.52 13.13 28.85
CA ASP A 586 9.26 14.33 29.26
C ASP A 586 8.41 15.59 29.08
N LEU A 587 7.69 15.70 27.96
CA LEU A 587 6.75 16.80 27.70
C LEU A 587 5.58 16.81 28.70
N LEU A 588 4.97 15.67 29.00
CA LEU A 588 3.83 15.57 29.92
C LEU A 588 4.23 15.86 31.36
N VAL A 589 5.42 15.40 31.79
CA VAL A 589 5.97 15.69 33.13
C VAL A 589 6.23 17.19 33.28
N LYS A 590 6.73 17.86 32.25
CA LYS A 590 6.97 19.32 32.27
C LYS A 590 5.72 20.13 32.65
N TYR A 591 4.52 19.65 32.30
CA TYR A 591 3.25 20.35 32.55
C TYR A 591 2.33 19.66 33.56
N ASP A 592 2.85 18.71 34.34
CA ASP A 592 2.12 17.93 35.35
C ASP A 592 0.93 17.11 34.80
N LEU A 593 0.97 16.73 33.53
CA LEU A 593 -0.10 15.96 32.86
C LEU A 593 0.15 14.45 32.86
N PHE A 594 1.37 14.01 33.17
CA PHE A 594 1.74 12.60 33.10
C PHE A 594 0.90 11.70 34.02
N GLN A 595 0.52 12.19 35.20
CA GLN A 595 -0.29 11.45 36.18
C GLN A 595 -1.67 11.03 35.62
N GLU A 596 -2.21 11.75 34.63
CA GLU A 596 -3.50 11.41 34.02
C GLU A 596 -3.48 10.11 33.22
N ILE A 597 -2.32 9.74 32.68
CA ILE A 597 -2.18 8.58 31.78
C ILE A 597 -1.06 7.61 32.19
N GLU A 598 -0.41 7.85 33.33
CA GLU A 598 0.67 7.03 33.90
C GLU A 598 0.34 5.53 33.90
N LYS A 599 -0.89 5.18 34.31
CA LYS A 599 -1.40 3.80 34.37
C LYS A 599 -1.36 3.05 33.02
N PHE A 600 -1.26 3.77 31.91
CA PHE A 600 -1.15 3.22 30.56
C PHE A 600 0.30 3.22 30.04
N PHE A 601 1.14 4.15 30.51
CA PHE A 601 2.56 4.29 30.13
C PHE A 601 3.47 3.25 30.79
N GLU A 602 3.18 2.87 32.03
CA GLU A 602 4.00 1.92 32.80
C GLU A 602 3.75 0.45 32.45
N LYS A 603 2.71 0.18 31.65
CA LYS A 603 2.44 -1.16 31.13
C LYS A 603 3.33 -1.46 29.93
N ASP A 604 3.63 -2.74 29.72
CA ASP A 604 4.20 -3.21 28.46
C ASP A 604 3.35 -2.75 27.27
N ASN A 605 3.88 -2.83 26.05
CA ASN A 605 3.06 -2.59 24.87
C ASN A 605 1.87 -3.57 24.85
N TYR A 606 0.71 -3.09 24.42
CA TYR A 606 -0.49 -3.91 24.29
C TYR A 606 -0.19 -5.15 23.44
N ASP A 607 -0.49 -6.34 23.95
CA ASP A 607 -0.25 -7.60 23.24
C ASP A 607 -1.58 -8.31 23.01
N TYR A 608 -2.03 -8.29 21.76
CA TYR A 608 -3.27 -8.94 21.36
C TYR A 608 -3.25 -10.45 21.57
N ALA A 609 -2.11 -11.12 21.33
CA ALA A 609 -2.01 -12.56 21.53
C ALA A 609 -2.18 -12.91 23.02
N LEU A 610 -1.64 -12.08 23.91
CA LEU A 610 -1.88 -12.22 25.35
C LEU A 610 -3.33 -11.90 25.74
N TYR A 611 -3.92 -10.83 25.20
CA TYR A 611 -5.30 -10.46 25.52
C TYR A 611 -6.31 -11.52 25.03
N ARG A 612 -6.20 -11.95 23.77
CA ARG A 612 -7.00 -13.05 23.21
C ARG A 612 -6.72 -14.36 23.92
N GLY A 613 -5.44 -14.63 24.21
CA GLY A 613 -4.99 -15.80 24.95
C GLY A 613 -5.77 -15.98 26.24
N LYS A 614 -5.98 -14.92 27.03
CA LYS A 614 -6.81 -14.99 28.25
C LYS A 614 -8.22 -15.52 27.98
N SER A 615 -8.93 -14.96 26.99
CA SER A 615 -10.29 -15.40 26.65
C SER A 615 -10.34 -16.84 26.15
N ASP A 616 -9.40 -17.21 25.26
CA ASP A 616 -9.30 -18.57 24.71
C ASP A 616 -9.04 -19.58 25.84
N TRP A 617 -8.12 -19.26 26.76
CA TRP A 617 -7.82 -20.05 27.94
C TRP A 617 -9.01 -20.15 28.89
N HIS A 618 -9.75 -19.07 29.12
CA HIS A 618 -10.93 -19.08 29.98
C HIS A 618 -12.01 -20.03 29.44
N MET A 619 -12.28 -19.97 28.13
CA MET A 619 -13.22 -20.86 27.47
C MET A 619 -12.76 -22.32 27.51
N LEU A 620 -11.47 -22.59 27.27
CA LEU A 620 -10.92 -23.95 27.37
C LEU A 620 -11.10 -24.50 28.79
N ILE A 621 -10.75 -23.73 29.83
CA ILE A 621 -10.82 -24.17 31.24
C ILE A 621 -12.26 -24.51 31.65
N GLU A 622 -13.25 -23.78 31.14
CA GLU A 622 -14.67 -24.09 31.39
C GLU A 622 -15.09 -25.43 30.77
N GLN A 623 -14.55 -25.78 29.59
CA GLN A 623 -14.95 -26.96 28.83
C GLN A 623 -14.21 -28.25 29.21
N VAL A 624 -12.98 -28.15 29.73
CA VAL A 624 -12.16 -29.31 30.10
C VAL A 624 -12.65 -29.99 31.37
N LYS A 625 -12.49 -31.32 31.40
CA LYS A 625 -12.89 -32.22 32.48
C LYS A 625 -11.72 -33.08 32.94
N GLU A 626 -11.62 -33.27 34.25
CA GLU A 626 -10.67 -34.18 34.87
C GLU A 626 -11.17 -35.64 34.80
N PRO A 627 -10.30 -36.65 34.58
CA PRO A 627 -8.84 -36.57 34.37
C PRO A 627 -8.40 -36.54 32.90
N ASP A 628 -9.33 -36.75 31.96
CA ASP A 628 -9.00 -37.04 30.57
C ASP A 628 -8.41 -35.82 29.85
N ASP A 629 -9.03 -34.65 29.99
CA ASP A 629 -8.58 -33.43 29.32
C ASP A 629 -7.43 -32.77 30.07
N PHE A 630 -7.51 -32.79 31.40
CA PHE A 630 -6.53 -32.15 32.27
C PHE A 630 -6.56 -32.78 33.66
N SER A 631 -5.50 -32.58 34.44
CA SER A 631 -5.43 -33.01 35.84
C SER A 631 -4.62 -32.03 36.68
N PHE A 632 -4.85 -32.01 37.99
CA PHE A 632 -4.04 -31.25 38.93
C PHE A 632 -2.99 -32.13 39.59
N ILE A 633 -1.77 -31.61 39.68
CA ILE A 633 -0.63 -32.28 40.28
C ILE A 633 0.01 -31.32 41.26
N GLU A 634 0.10 -31.72 42.51
CA GLU A 634 0.86 -30.99 43.52
C GLU A 634 2.26 -31.60 43.63
N SER A 635 3.28 -30.78 43.38
CA SER A 635 4.68 -31.21 43.46
C SER A 635 5.55 -30.09 44.01
N ASN A 636 6.42 -30.40 44.97
CA ASN A 636 7.33 -29.45 45.60
C ASN A 636 6.65 -28.17 46.14
N GLY A 637 5.43 -28.31 46.69
CA GLY A 637 4.65 -27.19 47.23
C GLY A 637 4.05 -26.25 46.18
N LYS A 638 4.09 -26.63 44.89
CA LYS A 638 3.45 -25.90 43.79
C LYS A 638 2.31 -26.73 43.22
N LEU A 639 1.16 -26.08 43.04
CA LEU A 639 0.03 -26.67 42.33
C LEU A 639 0.21 -26.45 40.83
N GLN A 640 0.20 -27.53 40.06
CA GLN A 640 0.33 -27.50 38.61
C GLN A 640 -0.92 -28.11 37.96
N ALA A 641 -1.37 -27.52 36.86
CA ALA A 641 -2.40 -28.08 35.99
C ALA A 641 -1.75 -28.68 34.74
N GLN A 642 -1.88 -30.00 34.57
CA GLN A 642 -1.44 -30.70 33.36
C GLN A 642 -2.58 -30.70 32.33
N PHE A 643 -2.36 -30.09 31.18
CA PHE A 643 -3.28 -30.13 30.05
C PHE A 643 -2.85 -31.21 29.06
N ASN A 644 -3.70 -32.21 28.86
CA ASN A 644 -3.46 -33.29 27.91
C ASN A 644 -3.86 -32.86 26.49
N LYS A 645 -3.26 -33.48 25.47
CA LYS A 645 -3.60 -33.25 24.06
C LYS A 645 -5.10 -33.42 23.76
N GLN A 646 -5.80 -34.26 24.54
CA GLN A 646 -7.24 -34.47 24.42
C GLN A 646 -8.05 -33.18 24.65
N ALA A 647 -7.64 -32.31 25.57
CA ALA A 647 -8.27 -31.00 25.78
C ALA A 647 -8.33 -30.19 24.47
N PHE A 648 -7.25 -30.21 23.69
CA PHE A 648 -7.12 -29.45 22.45
C PHE A 648 -7.74 -30.15 21.24
N ASN A 649 -7.90 -31.48 21.27
CA ASN A 649 -8.65 -32.20 20.24
C ASN A 649 -10.13 -31.79 20.20
N LYS A 650 -10.70 -31.35 21.33
CA LYS A 650 -12.07 -30.83 21.40
C LYS A 650 -12.26 -29.51 20.65
N LEU A 651 -11.17 -28.78 20.43
CA LEU A 651 -11.14 -27.52 19.69
C LEU A 651 -10.80 -27.70 18.20
N SER A 652 -10.50 -28.94 17.77
CA SER A 652 -10.06 -29.23 16.39
C SER A 652 -11.25 -29.37 15.44
N ASP A 653 -11.18 -28.72 14.27
CA ASP A 653 -12.16 -28.86 13.18
C ASP A 653 -11.88 -30.07 12.24
N GLY A 654 -10.85 -30.87 12.54
CA GLY A 654 -10.49 -32.06 11.80
C GLY A 654 -9.66 -31.81 10.54
N THR A 655 -9.30 -30.57 10.23
CA THR A 655 -8.38 -30.25 9.13
C THR A 655 -6.92 -30.41 9.55
N ASN A 656 -6.02 -30.71 8.59
CA ASN A 656 -4.59 -30.80 8.84
C ASN A 656 -4.00 -29.51 9.47
N LYS A 657 -4.61 -28.34 9.22
CA LYS A 657 -4.17 -27.05 9.74
C LYS A 657 -4.65 -26.76 11.16
N ASN A 658 -5.79 -27.32 11.58
CA ASN A 658 -6.43 -27.08 12.87
C ASN A 658 -6.57 -28.34 13.74
N ASN A 659 -5.67 -29.31 13.57
CA ASN A 659 -5.66 -30.52 14.41
C ASN A 659 -5.26 -30.20 15.87
N GLY A 660 -5.55 -31.10 16.81
CA GLY A 660 -5.30 -30.85 18.23
C GLY A 660 -3.83 -30.60 18.61
N SER A 661 -2.86 -31.05 17.82
CA SER A 661 -1.44 -30.71 18.04
C SER A 661 -1.17 -29.24 17.69
N SER A 662 -1.75 -28.75 16.60
CA SER A 662 -1.68 -27.34 16.20
C SER A 662 -2.36 -26.43 17.23
N GLN A 663 -3.52 -26.85 17.74
CA GLN A 663 -4.24 -26.12 18.80
C GLN A 663 -3.45 -26.09 20.12
N MET A 664 -2.88 -27.23 20.53
CA MET A 664 -2.01 -27.31 21.70
C MET A 664 -0.79 -26.38 21.57
N GLY A 665 -0.15 -26.35 20.40
CA GLY A 665 0.94 -25.41 20.11
C GLY A 665 0.51 -23.94 20.17
N LEU A 666 -0.68 -23.61 19.66
CA LEU A 666 -1.24 -22.26 19.73
C LEU A 666 -1.45 -21.79 21.17
N TYR A 667 -2.12 -22.60 22.00
CA TYR A 667 -2.37 -22.27 23.41
C TYR A 667 -1.08 -22.14 24.21
N TYR A 668 -0.11 -23.03 23.98
CA TYR A 668 1.20 -22.94 24.62
C TYR A 668 1.96 -21.67 24.20
N ASN A 669 1.98 -21.35 22.91
CA ASN A 669 2.68 -20.15 22.40
C ASN A 669 2.03 -18.84 22.87
N ASN A 670 0.75 -18.85 23.21
CA ASN A 670 0.04 -17.69 23.77
C ASN A 670 0.32 -17.49 25.28
N LEU A 671 1.02 -18.41 25.95
CA LEU A 671 1.42 -18.22 27.34
C LEU A 671 2.60 -17.24 27.44
N PRO A 672 2.48 -16.15 28.21
CA PRO A 672 3.56 -15.19 28.37
C PRO A 672 4.74 -15.77 29.16
N ARG A 673 5.90 -15.85 28.50
CA ARG A 673 7.14 -16.38 29.10
C ARG A 673 7.56 -15.65 30.38
N LYS A 674 7.32 -14.34 30.47
CA LYS A 674 7.69 -13.50 31.63
C LYS A 674 7.05 -13.93 32.95
N TYR A 675 5.92 -14.64 32.90
CA TYR A 675 5.23 -15.14 34.10
C TYR A 675 5.67 -16.56 34.47
N GLU A 676 6.55 -17.19 33.70
CA GLU A 676 7.04 -18.55 33.97
C GLU A 676 5.90 -19.55 34.22
N ILE A 677 4.83 -19.44 33.42
CA ILE A 677 3.61 -20.22 33.59
C ILE A 677 3.87 -21.69 33.23
N SER A 678 4.60 -21.92 32.14
CA SER A 678 4.88 -23.26 31.65
C SER A 678 6.37 -23.42 31.35
N ASP A 679 6.92 -24.57 31.73
CA ASP A 679 8.31 -24.92 31.49
C ASP A 679 8.44 -25.57 30.11
N SER A 680 9.32 -25.03 29.27
CA SER A 680 9.59 -25.58 27.93
C SER A 680 10.08 -27.02 27.91
N SER A 681 10.72 -27.50 28.99
CA SER A 681 11.11 -28.91 29.11
C SER A 681 9.93 -29.86 29.33
N LYS A 682 8.77 -29.30 29.72
CA LYS A 682 7.54 -30.02 30.01
C LYS A 682 6.52 -29.96 28.86
N TYR A 683 6.91 -29.42 27.70
CA TYR A 683 6.10 -29.44 26.48
C TYR A 683 6.41 -30.71 25.68
N GLY A 684 5.41 -31.57 25.48
CA GLY A 684 5.56 -32.85 24.77
C GLY A 684 4.43 -33.13 23.78
N THR A 685 4.52 -34.24 23.07
CA THR A 685 3.49 -34.68 22.10
C THR A 685 2.15 -35.04 22.76
N SER A 686 2.13 -35.19 24.08
CA SER A 686 0.96 -35.58 24.88
C SER A 686 0.31 -34.43 25.67
N GLY A 687 0.93 -33.25 25.76
CA GLY A 687 0.44 -32.15 26.60
C GLY A 687 1.55 -31.27 27.17
N PHE A 688 1.18 -30.38 28.10
CA PHE A 688 2.10 -29.54 28.87
C PHE A 688 1.52 -29.16 30.24
N MET A 689 2.37 -28.66 31.14
CA MET A 689 2.01 -28.27 32.52
C MET A 689 2.04 -26.75 32.70
N ASN A 690 1.04 -26.23 33.42
CA ASN A 690 0.97 -24.83 33.84
C ASN A 690 1.04 -24.74 35.37
N ASP A 691 1.86 -23.83 35.90
CA ASP A 691 1.86 -23.43 37.31
C ASP A 691 0.59 -22.60 37.59
N VAL A 692 -0.24 -23.04 38.54
CA VAL A 692 -1.56 -22.45 38.79
C VAL A 692 -1.46 -21.01 39.27
N ASP A 693 -0.50 -20.71 40.15
CA ASP A 693 -0.37 -19.36 40.72
C ASP A 693 0.14 -18.36 39.70
N ASN A 694 1.13 -18.76 38.91
CA ASN A 694 1.65 -17.92 37.83
C ASN A 694 0.61 -17.71 36.73
N PHE A 695 -0.18 -18.75 36.40
CA PHE A 695 -1.26 -18.65 35.44
C PHE A 695 -2.36 -17.69 35.90
N ASP A 696 -2.84 -17.84 37.14
CA ASP A 696 -3.91 -16.99 37.69
C ASP A 696 -3.43 -15.55 37.88
N LYS A 697 -2.16 -15.35 38.24
CA LYS A 697 -1.52 -14.02 38.26
C LYS A 697 -1.53 -13.36 36.88
N TRP A 698 -1.27 -14.12 35.82
CA TRP A 698 -1.38 -13.60 34.45
C TRP A 698 -2.83 -13.30 34.07
N MET A 699 -3.77 -14.21 34.35
CA MET A 699 -5.20 -14.01 34.08
C MET A 699 -5.73 -12.75 34.78
N GLY A 700 -5.23 -12.47 35.99
CA GLY A 700 -5.70 -11.39 36.86
C GLY A 700 -6.86 -11.80 37.76
N GLU A 701 -7.20 -13.08 37.76
CA GLU A 701 -8.28 -13.70 38.50
C GLU A 701 -7.96 -15.20 38.73
N PRO A 702 -8.49 -15.84 39.80
CA PRO A 702 -8.10 -17.19 40.20
C PRO A 702 -8.79 -18.28 39.38
N VAL A 703 -8.59 -18.32 38.05
CA VAL A 703 -9.31 -19.23 37.13
C VAL A 703 -9.00 -20.70 37.42
N LEU A 704 -7.72 -21.09 37.40
CA LEU A 704 -7.31 -22.49 37.61
C LEU A 704 -7.46 -22.89 39.07
N ARG A 705 -7.17 -21.97 40.00
CA ARG A 705 -7.39 -22.22 41.42
C ARG A 705 -8.86 -22.44 41.75
N LYS A 706 -9.78 -21.66 41.17
CA LYS A 706 -11.21 -21.89 41.31
C LYS A 706 -11.63 -23.21 40.68
N LYS A 707 -11.15 -23.53 39.47
CA LYS A 707 -11.42 -24.84 38.83
C LYS A 707 -10.95 -26.01 39.70
N TYR A 708 -9.78 -25.88 40.35
CA TYR A 708 -9.28 -26.86 41.31
C TYR A 708 -10.23 -27.01 42.50
N GLU A 709 -10.60 -25.90 43.13
CA GLU A 709 -11.50 -25.89 44.29
C GLU A 709 -12.89 -26.48 43.97
N ASP A 710 -13.44 -26.15 42.80
CA ASP A 710 -14.73 -26.66 42.33
C ASP A 710 -14.66 -28.16 42.03
N THR A 711 -13.60 -28.62 41.34
CA THR A 711 -13.45 -30.03 40.95
C THR A 711 -13.19 -30.93 42.16
N HIS A 712 -12.54 -30.40 43.21
CA HIS A 712 -12.22 -31.14 44.45
C HIS A 712 -13.24 -30.90 45.57
N GLY A 713 -14.37 -30.24 45.30
CA GLY A 713 -15.46 -30.01 46.27
C GLY A 713 -15.06 -29.14 47.47
N ILE A 714 -14.07 -28.27 47.31
CA ILE A 714 -13.59 -27.33 48.34
C ILE A 714 -14.55 -26.14 48.43
N THR A 715 -15.11 -25.69 47.30
CA THR A 715 -16.09 -24.59 47.23
C THR A 715 -17.36 -24.92 48.02
N ASP A 716 -17.94 -26.11 47.82
CA ASP A 716 -19.12 -26.59 48.56
C ASP A 716 -18.89 -26.67 50.09
N LYS A 717 -17.66 -26.96 50.52
CA LYS A 717 -17.29 -26.97 51.94
C LYS A 717 -17.19 -25.54 52.49
N LYS A 718 -16.55 -24.63 51.77
CA LYS A 718 -16.44 -23.21 52.17
C LYS A 718 -17.81 -22.52 52.21
N GLU A 719 -18.69 -22.77 51.25
CA GLU A 719 -20.05 -22.21 51.22
C GLU A 719 -20.90 -22.75 52.38
N LYS A 720 -20.82 -24.04 52.70
CA LYS A 720 -21.47 -24.62 53.88
C LYS A 720 -20.92 -24.05 55.18
N GLU A 721 -19.62 -23.82 55.28
CA GLU A 721 -19.00 -23.19 56.45
C GLU A 721 -19.40 -21.72 56.62
N GLU A 722 -19.47 -20.95 55.52
CA GLU A 722 -19.98 -19.57 55.55
C GLU A 722 -21.47 -19.51 55.89
N GLU A 723 -22.28 -20.42 55.35
CA GLU A 723 -23.71 -20.50 55.67
C GLU A 723 -23.91 -20.86 57.15
N ASN A 724 -23.15 -21.83 57.66
CA ASN A 724 -23.10 -22.16 59.09
C ASN A 724 -22.66 -20.96 59.94
N TYR A 725 -21.68 -20.19 59.50
CA TYR A 725 -21.23 -18.98 60.18
C TYR A 725 -22.29 -17.87 60.17
N ARG A 726 -22.98 -17.65 59.04
CA ARG A 726 -24.11 -16.70 58.94
C ARG A 726 -25.27 -17.11 59.84
N GLN A 727 -25.61 -18.40 59.87
CA GLN A 727 -26.63 -18.94 60.77
C GLN A 727 -26.24 -18.79 62.25
N ALA A 728 -24.98 -19.07 62.61
CA ALA A 728 -24.46 -18.87 63.96
C ALA A 728 -24.51 -17.40 64.39
N LYS A 729 -24.13 -16.47 63.48
CA LYS A 729 -24.21 -15.02 63.73
C LYS A 729 -25.65 -14.53 63.87
N MET A 730 -26.58 -15.06 63.06
CA MET A 730 -28.00 -14.76 63.17
C MET A 730 -28.59 -15.28 64.49
N GLN A 731 -28.23 -16.49 64.93
CA GLN A 731 -28.63 -17.02 66.24
C GLN A 731 -28.07 -16.19 67.41
N ALA A 732 -26.81 -15.76 67.33
CA ALA A 732 -26.22 -14.89 68.34
C ALA A 732 -26.91 -13.52 68.41
N GLN A 733 -27.29 -12.96 67.25
CA GLN A 733 -28.05 -11.70 67.18
C GLN A 733 -29.45 -11.86 67.80
N ILE A 734 -30.15 -12.96 67.49
CA ILE A 734 -31.45 -13.29 68.10
C ILE A 734 -31.32 -13.43 69.62
N GLN A 735 -30.26 -14.09 70.13
CA GLN A 735 -30.00 -14.18 71.57
C GLN A 735 -29.73 -12.81 72.22
N MET A 736 -28.97 -11.94 71.56
CA MET A 736 -28.74 -10.58 72.04
C MET A 736 -30.03 -9.77 72.08
N ASP A 737 -30.89 -9.89 71.07
CA ASP A 737 -32.15 -9.17 71.03
C ASP A 737 -33.15 -9.70 72.08
N LEU A 738 -33.18 -11.02 72.31
CA LEU A 738 -33.90 -11.63 73.44
C LEU A 738 -33.37 -11.15 74.80
N GLN A 739 -32.05 -11.03 74.97
CA GLN A 739 -31.47 -10.46 76.20
C GLN A 739 -31.83 -8.99 76.37
N LYS A 740 -31.82 -8.19 75.30
CA LYS A 740 -32.23 -6.79 75.33
C LYS A 740 -33.71 -6.65 75.69
N ASP A 741 -34.57 -7.48 75.12
CA ASP A 741 -36.00 -7.48 75.46
C ASP A 741 -36.24 -7.93 76.90
N LEU A 742 -35.48 -8.90 77.41
CA LEU A 742 -35.56 -9.31 78.81
C LEU A 742 -35.10 -8.18 79.76
N VAL A 743 -34.00 -7.51 79.43
CA VAL A 743 -33.51 -6.34 80.18
C VAL A 743 -34.54 -5.20 80.12
N LYS A 744 -35.15 -4.96 78.96
CA LYS A 744 -36.21 -3.95 78.79
C LYS A 744 -37.44 -4.28 79.63
N GLN A 745 -37.90 -5.54 79.65
CA GLN A 745 -38.99 -5.98 80.51
C GLN A 745 -38.66 -5.82 82.00
N VAL A 746 -37.41 -6.07 82.41
CA VAL A 746 -36.95 -5.84 83.79
C VAL A 746 -36.94 -4.35 84.13
N VAL A 747 -36.45 -3.50 83.21
CA VAL A 747 -36.44 -2.04 83.37
C VAL A 747 -37.86 -1.48 83.43
N ASP A 748 -38.76 -1.92 82.54
CA ASP A 748 -40.15 -1.51 82.51
C ASP A 748 -40.88 -1.95 83.81
N ALA A 749 -40.61 -3.16 84.31
CA ALA A 749 -41.15 -3.63 85.59
C ALA A 749 -40.60 -2.85 86.80
N MET A 750 -39.34 -2.40 86.75
CA MET A 750 -38.76 -1.52 87.76
C MET A 750 -39.35 -0.11 87.69
N ASP A 751 -39.61 0.42 86.50
CA ASP A 751 -40.24 1.72 86.29
C ASP A 751 -41.71 1.73 86.68
N GLU A 752 -42.45 0.65 86.46
CA GLU A 752 -43.81 0.49 87.01
C GLU A 752 -43.80 0.43 88.55
N ARG A 753 -42.83 -0.26 89.16
CA ARG A 753 -42.64 -0.23 90.63
C ARG A 753 -42.30 1.17 91.13
N ASN A 754 -41.50 1.94 90.40
CA ASN A 754 -41.14 3.31 90.76
C ASN A 754 -42.31 4.29 90.53
N LYS A 755 -43.14 4.11 89.50
CA LYS A 755 -44.39 4.88 89.31
C LYS A 755 -45.40 4.59 90.42
N LYS A 756 -45.53 3.34 90.88
CA LYS A 756 -46.34 3.01 92.06
C LYS A 756 -45.81 3.66 93.35
N LYS A 757 -44.49 3.81 93.50
CA LYS A 757 -43.90 4.59 94.61
C LYS A 757 -44.16 6.10 94.49
N LYS A 758 -44.03 6.71 93.30
CA LYS A 758 -44.31 8.14 93.09
C LYS A 758 -45.79 8.50 93.20
N GLY A 759 -46.71 7.61 92.82
CA GLY A 759 -48.16 7.78 93.01
C GLY A 759 -48.60 7.77 94.48
N PHE A 760 -47.82 7.15 95.37
CA PHE A 760 -48.08 7.14 96.81
C PHE A 760 -47.60 8.43 97.50
N PHE A 761 -46.50 9.04 97.03
CA PHE A 761 -45.98 10.30 97.58
C PHE A 761 -46.65 11.57 97.01
N GLY A 762 -47.18 11.52 95.77
CA GLY A 762 -47.92 12.65 95.17
C GLY A 762 -49.32 12.91 95.75
N LYS A 763 -49.86 11.99 96.57
CA LYS A 763 -51.13 12.17 97.30
C LYS A 763 -50.96 12.69 98.74
N ILE A 764 -49.73 12.89 99.21
CA ILE A 764 -49.46 13.31 100.60
C ILE A 764 -48.96 14.76 100.68
N PHE A 765 -48.38 15.35 99.62
CA PHE A 765 -47.93 16.75 99.66
C PHE A 765 -48.20 17.48 98.33
N GLY A 766 -49.15 18.43 98.35
CA GLY A 766 -49.35 19.36 97.23
C GLY A 766 -50.74 19.98 97.13
N GLY A 767 -51.26 20.52 98.24
CA GLY A 767 -52.36 21.48 98.22
C GLY A 767 -51.81 22.91 98.32
N LYS A 768 -52.20 23.73 97.33
CA LYS A 768 -52.23 25.20 97.21
C LYS A 768 -51.59 25.69 95.92
#